data_AF-A0A8D0Z6D2-F1
#
_entry.id   AF-A0A8D0Z6D2-F1
#
_cell.length_a   1.000
_cell.length_b   1.000
_cell.length_c   1.000
_cell.angle_alpha   90.00
_cell.angle_beta   90.00
_cell.angle_gamma   90.00
#
_symmetry.space_group_name_H-M   'P 1'
#
loop_
_entity.id
_entity.type
_entity.pdbx_description
1 polymer ?
#
loop_
_entity_poly.entity_id
_entity_poly.type
_entity_poly.pdbx_seq_one_letter_code
_entity_poly.pdbx_strand_id
1 'polypeptide(L)'
;LEVPYNFHTVGKDDLCALFPDVVNCMQTDNLELKKLVYLYLMNYAKSQPDMAIMAVNTFVKDCEDPNPLIRALAVRTMGCIRVDKITEYLCEPLRKCLKDEDPYVRKTAAVCVAKLHDINAQLVEDQGFLDTLKDLISDSNPMVVANAVAALSEIAESHPSSNLLDLNPQSINKLLTALNECTEWGQIFILDCLANYTPKDDREAQSICERVTPRLSHANSAVVLSAVKVLMKFMEMLSKDLDYYGTLLKKLAPPLVTLLSAEPELQYVALRNINLIVQKRPEILKHEMKVFFVKYNDPIYVKLEKLDIMIRLASQANIAQVLAELKEYATEVDVDFVRKAVRAIGRCAIKVEQSAERCVSTLLDLIQTKVNYVVQEAIVVIKDIFRKYPNKYESVIATLCENLDSLDEPEARAAMIWIVGEYAERIDNADELLESFLEGFHDESTQVQLQLLTAIVKLFLKKPTETQELVQQVLSLATQDSDNPDLRDRGYIYWRLLSTDPVAAKEVVLAEKPLISEETDLIEPTLLDELICYIGTLASVYHKPPSAFVEGGRGVVHKSLPPRTTAPAGAPPGEQLDVIPTQGDLLGDLLNLDLGPPVSGPPLATSSVQMGAVDLLGGGLDSLVRPGAPLSAAVPANLGAPMGSGLSDLFDLTSSVGTLSGSYVAPKAVWLPAMKAKGLEISGTFTRQVGSITMDLQLTNKALQVMTDFAIQFNRNSFGLAPAAPLQVHAPLSPNQTVEISLPLNTVGSVMKMEPLNNLQVAVKNNIDVFYFSTLYPLHILFVEDGKMDRQMFLATWKDIPNENEAQFQIRDCPLNAEAVSSRLQSSNIFTVAKRNVEGQDMLYQSLKLTNGIWVLAELRIQPGNPNFTLSLKCRAPEVSQHVYQAYETILKN
;
A
#
# COMPACT_ATOMS: atom_id res chain seq x y z
N LEU A 1 0.98 -10.57 -38.89
CA LEU A 1 0.04 -10.00 -37.88
C LEU A 1 0.34 -10.49 -36.45
N GLU A 2 1.15 -11.54 -36.23
CA GLU A 2 1.77 -11.81 -34.91
C GLU A 2 2.73 -10.70 -34.46
N VAL A 3 3.38 -10.04 -35.43
CA VAL A 3 4.30 -8.91 -35.20
C VAL A 3 3.62 -7.70 -34.52
N PRO A 4 2.52 -7.12 -35.03
CA PRO A 4 1.89 -5.98 -34.36
C PRO A 4 1.36 -6.29 -32.95
N TYR A 5 1.02 -7.53 -32.62
CA TYR A 5 0.58 -7.88 -31.26
C TYR A 5 1.74 -7.93 -30.26
N ASN A 6 2.89 -8.49 -30.66
CA ASN A 6 4.11 -8.47 -29.86
C ASN A 6 4.69 -7.06 -29.70
N PHE A 7 4.42 -6.15 -30.62
CA PHE A 7 4.85 -4.75 -30.52
C PHE A 7 3.85 -3.89 -29.72
N HIS A 8 2.57 -4.27 -29.67
CA HIS A 8 1.54 -3.63 -28.84
C HIS A 8 1.87 -3.77 -27.35
N THR A 9 2.27 -4.97 -26.91
CA THR A 9 2.67 -5.22 -25.52
C THR A 9 3.97 -4.52 -25.09
N VAL A 10 4.77 -4.02 -26.04
CA VAL A 10 6.06 -3.34 -25.82
C VAL A 10 5.91 -1.80 -25.86
N GLY A 11 4.70 -1.27 -26.12
CA GLY A 11 4.42 0.16 -26.05
C GLY A 11 5.18 0.99 -27.09
N LYS A 12 5.50 0.42 -28.26
CA LYS A 12 6.15 1.16 -29.34
C LYS A 12 5.13 1.93 -30.18
N ASP A 13 5.33 3.24 -30.29
CA ASP A 13 4.53 4.17 -31.11
C ASP A 13 4.61 3.90 -32.64
N ASP A 14 5.58 3.07 -33.07
CA ASP A 14 5.81 2.71 -34.48
C ASP A 14 4.62 1.99 -35.14
N LEU A 15 3.69 1.47 -34.34
CA LEU A 15 2.53 0.74 -34.85
C LEU A 15 1.41 1.64 -35.39
N CYS A 16 1.38 2.93 -35.06
CA CYS A 16 0.43 3.88 -35.65
C CYS A 16 0.56 4.00 -37.17
N ALA A 17 1.75 3.73 -37.74
CA ALA A 17 1.96 3.78 -39.18
C ALA A 17 1.17 2.70 -39.95
N LEU A 18 0.82 1.59 -39.27
CA LEU A 18 0.08 0.46 -39.87
C LEU A 18 -1.44 0.67 -39.87
N PHE A 19 -1.94 1.81 -39.38
CA PHE A 19 -3.37 2.06 -39.25
C PHE A 19 -4.16 1.86 -40.56
N PRO A 20 -3.71 2.36 -41.73
CA PRO A 20 -4.40 2.12 -43.00
C PRO A 20 -4.47 0.63 -43.38
N ASP A 21 -3.38 -0.10 -43.17
CA ASP A 21 -3.29 -1.53 -43.50
C ASP A 21 -4.19 -2.37 -42.59
N VAL A 22 -4.25 -2.02 -41.30
CA VAL A 22 -5.08 -2.69 -40.30
C VAL A 22 -6.58 -2.42 -40.54
N VAL A 23 -6.96 -1.19 -40.92
CA VAL A 23 -8.34 -0.85 -41.27
C VAL A 23 -8.80 -1.62 -42.52
N ASN A 24 -7.92 -1.83 -43.50
CA ASN A 24 -8.23 -2.67 -44.66
C ASN A 24 -8.49 -4.13 -44.26
N CYS A 25 -7.77 -4.65 -43.26
CA CYS A 25 -8.00 -6.00 -42.74
C CYS A 25 -9.32 -6.15 -41.95
N MET A 26 -10.03 -5.06 -41.63
CA MET A 26 -11.28 -5.09 -40.87
C MET A 26 -12.44 -5.76 -41.63
N GLN A 27 -12.38 -5.78 -42.97
CA GLN A 27 -13.41 -6.37 -43.84
C GLN A 27 -13.36 -7.91 -43.89
N THR A 28 -12.51 -8.55 -43.10
CA THR A 28 -12.41 -10.00 -43.02
C THR A 28 -13.58 -10.62 -42.25
N ASP A 29 -13.96 -11.84 -42.64
CA ASP A 29 -14.96 -12.65 -41.94
C ASP A 29 -14.36 -13.49 -40.79
N ASN A 30 -13.03 -13.51 -40.65
CA ASN A 30 -12.37 -14.23 -39.57
C ASN A 30 -12.54 -13.48 -38.23
N LEU A 31 -13.25 -14.10 -37.29
CA LEU A 31 -13.56 -13.54 -35.97
C LEU A 31 -12.30 -13.22 -35.14
N GLU A 32 -11.27 -14.07 -35.19
CA GLU A 32 -10.03 -13.87 -34.44
C GLU A 32 -9.27 -12.65 -34.96
N LEU A 33 -9.19 -12.53 -36.28
CA LEU A 33 -8.56 -11.39 -36.93
C LEU A 33 -9.37 -10.10 -36.68
N LYS A 34 -10.71 -10.17 -36.73
CA LYS A 34 -11.57 -9.03 -36.42
C LYS A 34 -11.39 -8.57 -34.96
N LYS A 35 -11.28 -9.50 -34.00
CA LYS A 35 -10.97 -9.19 -32.59
C LYS A 35 -9.62 -8.50 -32.42
N LEU A 36 -8.61 -8.95 -33.15
CA LEU A 36 -7.26 -8.36 -33.17
C LEU A 36 -7.28 -6.92 -33.70
N VAL A 37 -7.93 -6.72 -34.86
CA VAL A 37 -8.09 -5.42 -35.51
C VAL A 37 -8.84 -4.47 -34.57
N TYR A 38 -9.92 -4.93 -33.93
CA TYR A 38 -10.69 -4.12 -32.99
C TYR A 38 -9.90 -3.72 -31.75
N LEU A 39 -9.08 -4.62 -31.18
CA LEU A 39 -8.21 -4.27 -30.06
C LEU A 39 -7.16 -3.22 -30.45
N TYR A 40 -6.58 -3.36 -31.65
CA TYR A 40 -5.67 -2.36 -32.20
C TYR A 40 -6.37 -1.00 -32.37
N LEU A 41 -7.56 -0.97 -32.97
CA LEU A 41 -8.34 0.25 -33.14
C LEU A 41 -8.68 0.92 -31.80
N MET A 42 -9.12 0.17 -30.78
CA MET A 42 -9.46 0.77 -29.46
C MET A 42 -8.29 1.54 -28.84
N ASN A 43 -7.06 1.05 -29.01
CA ASN A 43 -5.90 1.62 -28.34
C ASN A 43 -5.25 2.74 -29.17
N TYR A 44 -5.25 2.63 -30.50
CA TYR A 44 -4.60 3.62 -31.39
C TYR A 44 -5.56 4.68 -31.97
N ALA A 45 -6.88 4.50 -31.90
CA ALA A 45 -7.85 5.48 -32.41
C ALA A 45 -7.75 6.85 -31.73
N LYS A 46 -7.30 6.90 -30.46
CA LYS A 46 -7.03 8.17 -29.76
C LYS A 46 -5.90 8.97 -30.41
N SER A 47 -4.88 8.29 -30.92
CA SER A 47 -3.71 8.92 -31.55
C SER A 47 -3.99 9.37 -32.99
N GLN A 48 -4.96 8.75 -33.67
CA GLN A 48 -5.36 9.07 -35.06
C GLN A 48 -6.89 9.08 -35.24
N PRO A 49 -7.59 10.13 -34.76
CA PRO A 49 -9.06 10.18 -34.79
C PRO A 49 -9.63 10.24 -36.21
N ASP A 50 -8.97 10.90 -37.15
CA ASP A 50 -9.47 11.06 -38.53
C ASP A 50 -9.51 9.72 -39.29
N MET A 51 -8.51 8.87 -39.07
CA MET A 51 -8.47 7.52 -39.68
C MET A 51 -9.47 6.56 -39.02
N ALA A 52 -9.78 6.75 -37.73
CA ALA A 52 -10.79 5.97 -37.03
C ALA A 52 -12.20 6.14 -37.61
N ILE A 53 -12.50 7.29 -38.25
CA ILE A 53 -13.77 7.53 -38.94
C ILE A 53 -13.99 6.50 -40.07
N MET A 54 -12.93 6.07 -40.75
CA MET A 54 -13.04 5.07 -41.83
C MET A 54 -13.54 3.71 -41.32
N ALA A 55 -13.33 3.40 -40.05
CA ALA A 55 -13.78 2.17 -39.43
C ALA A 55 -15.28 2.18 -39.06
N VAL A 56 -15.90 3.36 -38.91
CA VAL A 56 -17.30 3.52 -38.50
C VAL A 56 -18.25 2.77 -39.44
N ASN A 57 -18.07 2.91 -40.75
CA ASN A 57 -18.90 2.23 -41.74
C ASN A 57 -18.85 0.71 -41.61
N THR A 58 -17.67 0.16 -41.31
CA THR A 58 -17.50 -1.28 -41.11
C THR A 58 -18.11 -1.72 -39.78
N PHE A 59 -17.99 -0.93 -38.71
CA PHE A 59 -18.68 -1.24 -37.46
C PHE A 59 -20.21 -1.21 -37.59
N VAL A 60 -20.78 -0.25 -38.32
CA VAL A 60 -22.23 -0.20 -38.57
C VAL A 60 -22.67 -1.45 -39.32
N LYS A 61 -21.89 -1.89 -40.32
CA LYS A 61 -22.15 -3.15 -41.04
C LYS A 61 -22.05 -4.36 -40.11
N ASP A 62 -21.04 -4.41 -39.25
CA ASP A 62 -20.84 -5.51 -38.29
C ASP A 62 -21.92 -5.54 -37.19
N CYS A 63 -22.56 -4.40 -36.88
CA CYS A 63 -23.72 -4.35 -35.98
C CYS A 63 -24.99 -4.95 -36.61
N GLU A 64 -25.03 -5.15 -37.92
CA GLU A 64 -26.14 -5.80 -38.64
C GLU A 64 -25.79 -7.24 -39.08
N ASP A 65 -24.64 -7.76 -38.63
CA ASP A 65 -24.20 -9.12 -38.95
C ASP A 65 -25.14 -10.18 -38.34
N PRO A 66 -25.42 -11.30 -39.04
CA PRO A 66 -26.22 -12.38 -38.49
C PRO A 66 -25.68 -12.97 -37.17
N ASN A 67 -24.37 -12.93 -36.96
CA ASN A 67 -23.72 -13.48 -35.78
C ASN A 67 -23.83 -12.51 -34.57
N PRO A 68 -24.53 -12.88 -33.48
CA PRO A 68 -24.69 -12.02 -32.31
C PRO A 68 -23.36 -11.67 -31.63
N LEU A 69 -22.34 -12.53 -31.73
CA LEU A 69 -21.02 -12.27 -31.17
C LEU A 69 -20.30 -11.14 -31.92
N ILE A 70 -20.47 -11.06 -33.25
CA ILE A 70 -19.90 -9.99 -34.07
C ILE A 70 -20.62 -8.67 -33.77
N ARG A 71 -21.97 -8.69 -33.70
CA ARG A 71 -22.76 -7.51 -33.31
C ARG A 71 -22.35 -6.96 -31.95
N ALA A 72 -22.30 -7.80 -30.93
CA ALA A 72 -21.90 -7.40 -29.58
C ALA A 72 -20.45 -6.90 -29.53
N LEU A 73 -19.53 -7.56 -30.24
CA LEU A 73 -18.14 -7.15 -30.31
C LEU A 73 -17.99 -5.78 -30.98
N ALA A 74 -18.73 -5.51 -32.06
CA ALA A 74 -18.73 -4.23 -32.78
C ALA A 74 -19.24 -3.10 -31.88
N VAL A 75 -20.41 -3.27 -31.24
CA VAL A 75 -20.98 -2.27 -30.32
C VAL A 75 -20.05 -2.00 -29.14
N ARG A 76 -19.48 -3.05 -28.54
CA ARG A 76 -18.54 -2.90 -27.42
C ARG A 76 -17.30 -2.12 -27.81
N THR A 77 -16.76 -2.39 -29.00
CA THR A 77 -15.54 -1.74 -29.50
C THR A 77 -15.81 -0.29 -29.84
N MET A 78 -16.92 -0.01 -30.53
CA MET A 78 -17.34 1.35 -30.85
C MET A 78 -17.57 2.18 -29.57
N GLY A 79 -18.21 1.62 -28.54
CA GLY A 79 -18.38 2.29 -27.24
C GLY A 79 -17.12 2.47 -26.40
N CYS A 80 -16.00 1.82 -26.77
CA CYS A 80 -14.69 2.06 -26.13
C CYS A 80 -13.89 3.17 -26.82
N ILE A 81 -14.24 3.57 -28.04
CA ILE A 81 -13.52 4.59 -28.79
C ILE A 81 -13.99 5.96 -28.34
N ARG A 82 -13.15 6.68 -27.58
CA ARG A 82 -13.42 8.03 -27.08
C ARG A 82 -13.14 9.11 -28.15
N VAL A 83 -13.91 9.11 -29.23
CA VAL A 83 -13.85 10.13 -30.29
C VAL A 83 -15.26 10.66 -30.55
N ASP A 84 -15.50 11.96 -30.29
CA ASP A 84 -16.83 12.58 -30.28
C ASP A 84 -17.64 12.35 -31.57
N LYS A 85 -16.98 12.40 -32.73
CA LYS A 85 -17.64 12.15 -34.03
C LYS A 85 -18.17 10.72 -34.15
N ILE A 86 -17.51 9.74 -33.53
CA ILE A 86 -17.92 8.31 -33.57
C ILE A 86 -19.12 8.08 -32.64
N THR A 87 -19.17 8.81 -31.53
CA THR A 87 -20.25 8.77 -30.52
C THR A 87 -21.64 8.99 -31.13
N GLU A 88 -21.76 9.94 -32.08
CA GLU A 88 -23.02 10.19 -32.79
C GLU A 88 -23.45 9.01 -33.67
N TYR A 89 -22.50 8.34 -34.33
CA TYR A 89 -22.78 7.19 -35.20
C TYR A 89 -23.09 5.90 -34.42
N LEU A 90 -22.72 5.82 -33.14
CA LEU A 90 -23.03 4.68 -32.26
C LEU A 90 -24.51 4.60 -31.88
N CYS A 91 -25.20 5.73 -31.88
CA CYS A 91 -26.53 5.90 -31.33
C CYS A 91 -27.58 4.94 -31.94
N GLU A 92 -27.69 4.94 -33.27
CA GLU A 92 -28.67 4.10 -33.97
C GLU A 92 -28.34 2.59 -33.87
N PRO A 93 -27.09 2.13 -34.10
CA PRO A 93 -26.70 0.75 -33.82
C PRO A 93 -26.97 0.32 -32.38
N LEU A 94 -26.65 1.17 -31.40
CA LEU A 94 -26.87 0.87 -29.98
C LEU A 94 -28.35 0.68 -29.67
N ARG A 95 -29.23 1.54 -30.21
CA ARG A 95 -30.69 1.43 -30.05
C ARG A 95 -31.23 0.12 -30.60
N LYS A 96 -30.74 -0.33 -31.75
CA LYS A 96 -31.09 -1.65 -32.32
C LYS A 96 -30.62 -2.78 -31.41
N CYS A 97 -29.39 -2.71 -30.90
CA CYS A 97 -28.81 -3.74 -30.04
C CYS A 97 -29.46 -3.84 -28.65
N LEU A 98 -30.02 -2.75 -28.11
CA LEU A 98 -30.83 -2.79 -26.89
C LEU A 98 -32.13 -3.59 -27.06
N LYS A 99 -32.65 -3.69 -28.29
CA LYS A 99 -33.86 -4.43 -28.66
C LYS A 99 -33.57 -5.73 -29.42
N ASP A 100 -32.33 -6.22 -29.37
CA ASP A 100 -31.93 -7.46 -30.05
C ASP A 100 -32.61 -8.67 -29.41
N GLU A 101 -32.83 -9.72 -30.20
CA GLU A 101 -33.39 -10.99 -29.71
C GLU A 101 -32.41 -11.71 -28.77
N ASP A 102 -31.10 -11.57 -29.03
CA ASP A 102 -30.06 -12.27 -28.30
C ASP A 102 -29.67 -11.56 -26.98
N PRO A 103 -29.73 -12.26 -25.82
CA PRO A 103 -29.39 -11.68 -24.52
C PRO A 103 -27.93 -11.21 -24.40
N TYR A 104 -26.99 -11.82 -25.13
CA TYR A 104 -25.59 -11.41 -25.12
C TYR A 104 -25.40 -10.05 -25.78
N VAL A 105 -26.16 -9.76 -26.84
CA VAL A 105 -26.15 -8.44 -27.49
C VAL A 105 -26.79 -7.40 -26.57
N ARG A 106 -27.97 -7.68 -26.00
CA ARG A 106 -28.67 -6.75 -25.08
C ARG A 106 -27.83 -6.39 -23.85
N LYS A 107 -27.19 -7.38 -23.21
CA LYS A 107 -26.32 -7.10 -22.03
C LYS A 107 -25.11 -6.24 -22.41
N THR A 108 -24.53 -6.46 -23.60
CA THR A 108 -23.37 -5.68 -24.06
C THR A 108 -23.78 -4.26 -24.44
N ALA A 109 -24.97 -4.10 -25.02
CA ALA A 109 -25.57 -2.79 -25.27
C ALA A 109 -25.81 -2.02 -23.96
N ALA A 110 -26.33 -2.67 -22.91
CA ALA A 110 -26.51 -2.04 -21.59
C ALA A 110 -25.19 -1.48 -21.01
N VAL A 111 -24.11 -2.25 -21.06
CA VAL A 111 -22.77 -1.78 -20.64
C VAL A 111 -22.26 -0.65 -21.54
N CYS A 112 -22.55 -0.71 -22.84
CA CYS A 112 -22.18 0.34 -23.79
C CYS A 112 -22.89 1.67 -23.49
N VAL A 113 -24.15 1.64 -23.03
CA VAL A 113 -24.87 2.84 -22.58
C VAL A 113 -24.15 3.51 -21.40
N ALA A 114 -23.66 2.76 -20.41
CA ALA A 114 -22.88 3.33 -19.30
C ALA A 114 -21.57 3.98 -19.78
N LYS A 115 -20.86 3.35 -20.74
CA LYS A 115 -19.65 3.94 -21.34
C LYS A 115 -19.94 5.18 -22.16
N LEU A 116 -21.05 5.19 -22.90
CA LEU A 116 -21.51 6.33 -23.66
C LEU A 116 -21.84 7.51 -22.73
N HIS A 117 -22.43 7.22 -21.58
CA HIS A 117 -22.74 8.20 -20.55
C HIS A 117 -21.48 8.85 -19.94
N ASP A 118 -20.41 8.07 -19.69
CA ASP A 118 -19.09 8.57 -19.27
C ASP A 118 -18.49 9.56 -20.30
N ILE A 119 -18.73 9.34 -21.60
CA ILE A 119 -18.22 10.21 -22.67
C ILE A 119 -19.10 11.46 -22.85
N ASN A 120 -20.41 11.28 -22.98
CA ASN A 120 -21.37 12.36 -23.21
C ASN A 120 -22.75 12.02 -22.62
N ALA A 121 -22.97 12.43 -21.36
CA ALA A 121 -24.21 12.21 -20.63
C ALA A 121 -25.43 12.88 -21.29
N GLN A 122 -25.28 14.11 -21.80
CA GLN A 122 -26.37 14.88 -22.43
C GLN A 122 -26.96 14.14 -23.63
N LEU A 123 -26.10 13.58 -24.48
CA LEU A 123 -26.55 12.81 -25.64
C LEU A 123 -27.35 11.56 -25.25
N VAL A 124 -27.00 10.91 -24.13
CA VAL A 124 -27.70 9.73 -23.62
C VAL A 124 -29.09 10.09 -23.11
N GLU A 125 -29.22 11.23 -22.44
CA GLU A 125 -30.49 11.78 -21.96
C GLU A 125 -31.39 12.19 -23.13
N ASP A 126 -30.88 12.97 -24.08
CA ASP A 126 -31.63 13.48 -25.24
C ASP A 126 -32.19 12.35 -26.12
N GLN A 127 -31.48 11.23 -26.20
CA GLN A 127 -31.88 10.08 -26.99
C GLN A 127 -32.77 9.06 -26.26
N GLY A 128 -33.05 9.27 -24.97
CA GLY A 128 -33.91 8.38 -24.18
C GLY A 128 -33.32 6.98 -23.93
N PHE A 129 -31.99 6.84 -23.94
CA PHE A 129 -31.36 5.55 -23.63
C PHE A 129 -31.53 5.16 -22.16
N LEU A 130 -31.63 6.13 -21.26
CA LEU A 130 -31.86 5.88 -19.83
C LEU A 130 -33.20 5.19 -19.59
N ASP A 131 -34.27 5.61 -20.28
CA ASP A 131 -35.59 4.96 -20.16
C ASP A 131 -35.57 3.54 -20.71
N THR A 132 -34.90 3.35 -21.85
CA THR A 132 -34.72 2.01 -22.43
C THR A 132 -33.94 1.09 -21.47
N LEU A 133 -32.93 1.62 -20.78
CA LEU A 133 -32.15 0.87 -19.79
C LEU A 133 -32.97 0.52 -18.54
N LYS A 134 -33.87 1.41 -18.11
CA LYS A 134 -34.84 1.12 -17.03
C LYS A 134 -35.80 0.00 -17.42
N ASP A 135 -36.27 -0.01 -18.67
CA ASP A 135 -37.14 -1.09 -19.16
C ASP A 135 -36.42 -2.45 -19.16
N LEU A 136 -35.11 -2.47 -19.43
CA LEU A 136 -34.27 -3.69 -19.38
C LEU A 136 -34.13 -4.29 -17.98
N ILE A 137 -34.46 -3.58 -16.89
CA ILE A 137 -34.54 -4.17 -15.55
C ILE A 137 -35.67 -5.23 -15.49
N SER A 138 -36.68 -5.08 -16.35
CA SER A 138 -37.81 -6.02 -16.47
C SER A 138 -37.59 -7.10 -17.55
N ASP A 139 -36.39 -7.27 -18.08
CA ASP A 139 -36.07 -8.29 -19.08
C ASP A 139 -36.27 -9.71 -18.52
N SER A 140 -36.61 -10.65 -19.41
CA SER A 140 -36.77 -12.06 -19.06
C SER A 140 -35.45 -12.76 -18.73
N ASN A 141 -34.32 -12.25 -19.23
CA ASN A 141 -33.01 -12.86 -19.03
C ASN A 141 -32.25 -12.23 -17.85
N PRO A 142 -31.89 -13.02 -16.81
CA PRO A 142 -31.20 -12.51 -15.62
C PRO A 142 -29.85 -11.81 -15.92
N MET A 143 -29.13 -12.23 -16.97
CA MET A 143 -27.84 -11.62 -17.32
C MET A 143 -28.00 -10.19 -17.87
N VAL A 144 -29.08 -9.94 -18.61
CA VAL A 144 -29.38 -8.59 -19.12
C VAL A 144 -29.78 -7.69 -17.96
N VAL A 145 -30.65 -8.17 -17.07
CA VAL A 145 -31.07 -7.46 -15.86
C VAL A 145 -29.86 -7.09 -14.99
N ALA A 146 -28.96 -8.03 -14.73
CA ALA A 146 -27.76 -7.78 -13.92
C ALA A 146 -26.85 -6.68 -14.51
N ASN A 147 -26.61 -6.69 -15.82
CA ASN A 147 -25.79 -5.67 -16.47
C ASN A 147 -26.52 -4.33 -16.62
N ALA A 148 -27.85 -4.33 -16.79
CA ALA A 148 -28.65 -3.13 -16.76
C ALA A 148 -28.61 -2.46 -15.38
N VAL A 149 -28.71 -3.25 -14.30
CA VAL A 149 -28.57 -2.77 -12.92
C VAL A 149 -27.17 -2.22 -12.66
N ALA A 150 -26.12 -2.91 -13.10
CA ALA A 150 -24.75 -2.43 -12.98
C ALA A 150 -24.56 -1.07 -13.69
N ALA A 151 -25.01 -0.97 -14.94
CA ALA A 151 -24.95 0.26 -15.73
C ALA A 151 -25.71 1.40 -15.06
N LEU A 152 -26.93 1.16 -14.57
CA LEU A 152 -27.72 2.18 -13.88
C LEU A 152 -27.10 2.60 -12.54
N SER A 153 -26.47 1.68 -11.83
CA SER A 153 -25.82 1.97 -10.54
C SER A 153 -24.60 2.87 -10.75
N GLU A 154 -23.78 2.58 -11.76
CA GLU A 154 -22.64 3.41 -12.17
C GLU A 154 -23.10 4.82 -12.61
N ILE A 155 -24.14 4.89 -13.45
CA ILE A 155 -24.69 6.17 -13.91
C ILE A 155 -25.25 6.99 -12.73
N ALA A 156 -25.93 6.35 -11.78
CA ALA A 156 -26.45 7.01 -10.60
C ALA A 156 -25.34 7.60 -9.71
N GLU A 157 -24.16 6.97 -9.65
CA GLU A 157 -23.00 7.51 -8.93
C GLU A 157 -22.40 8.75 -9.64
N SER A 158 -22.44 8.78 -10.97
CA SER A 158 -21.94 9.92 -11.76
C SER A 158 -22.82 11.18 -11.72
N HIS A 159 -24.14 11.04 -11.53
CA HIS A 159 -25.09 12.16 -11.43
C HIS A 159 -26.05 12.01 -10.22
N PRO A 160 -25.64 12.49 -9.03
CA PRO A 160 -26.45 12.36 -7.81
C PRO A 160 -27.76 13.16 -7.82
N SER A 161 -27.95 14.11 -8.74
CA SER A 161 -29.20 14.86 -8.93
C SER A 161 -30.26 14.10 -9.73
N SER A 162 -29.87 13.03 -10.42
CA SER A 162 -30.76 12.23 -11.24
C SER A 162 -31.12 10.97 -10.45
N ASN A 163 -32.26 10.99 -9.74
CA ASN A 163 -32.86 9.79 -9.13
C ASN A 163 -33.30 8.81 -10.25
N LEU A 164 -32.34 8.21 -10.94
CA LEU A 164 -32.57 7.31 -12.06
C LEU A 164 -33.02 5.92 -11.59
N LEU A 165 -32.67 5.57 -10.35
CA LEU A 165 -33.09 4.35 -9.68
C LEU A 165 -34.33 4.58 -8.81
N ASP A 166 -35.45 4.98 -9.43
CA ASP A 166 -36.77 4.87 -8.79
C ASP A 166 -37.18 3.39 -8.76
N LEU A 167 -36.53 2.64 -7.86
CA LEU A 167 -36.80 1.23 -7.64
C LEU A 167 -38.17 1.08 -7.00
N ASN A 168 -39.14 0.64 -7.79
CA ASN A 168 -40.44 0.28 -7.28
C ASN A 168 -40.39 -1.14 -6.63
N PRO A 169 -41.30 -1.46 -5.68
CA PRO A 169 -41.33 -2.78 -5.03
C PRO A 169 -41.50 -3.95 -6.02
N GLN A 170 -42.11 -3.73 -7.19
CA GLN A 170 -42.25 -4.77 -8.21
C GLN A 170 -40.92 -5.10 -8.89
N SER A 171 -40.12 -4.08 -9.21
CA SER A 171 -38.76 -4.20 -9.74
C SER A 171 -37.88 -4.93 -8.75
N ILE A 172 -37.99 -4.64 -7.45
CA ILE A 172 -37.24 -5.35 -6.40
C ILE A 172 -37.60 -6.84 -6.35
N ASN A 173 -38.89 -7.17 -6.42
CA ASN A 173 -39.29 -8.58 -6.48
C ASN A 173 -38.75 -9.30 -7.72
N LYS A 174 -38.66 -8.61 -8.87
CA LYS A 174 -38.01 -9.16 -10.08
C LYS A 174 -36.51 -9.34 -9.88
N LEU A 175 -35.82 -8.35 -9.30
CA LEU A 175 -34.40 -8.42 -8.97
C LEU A 175 -34.08 -9.55 -8.00
N LEU A 176 -34.90 -9.74 -6.96
CA LEU A 176 -34.77 -10.86 -6.01
C LEU A 176 -35.06 -12.21 -6.65
N THR A 177 -35.91 -12.26 -7.68
CA THR A 177 -36.14 -13.47 -8.46
C THR A 177 -34.92 -13.78 -9.33
N ALA A 178 -34.41 -12.77 -10.05
CA ALA A 178 -33.21 -12.86 -10.87
C ALA A 178 -31.96 -13.20 -10.05
N LEU A 179 -31.87 -12.76 -8.80
CA LEU A 179 -30.78 -13.08 -7.86
C LEU A 179 -30.54 -14.59 -7.71
N ASN A 180 -31.58 -15.42 -7.86
CA ASN A 180 -31.45 -16.89 -7.75
C ASN A 180 -30.79 -17.53 -8.98
N GLU A 181 -30.96 -16.91 -10.15
CA GLU A 181 -30.55 -17.46 -11.45
C GLU A 181 -29.34 -16.73 -12.06
N CYS A 182 -28.94 -15.59 -11.47
CA CYS A 182 -27.80 -14.79 -11.88
C CYS A 182 -26.46 -15.46 -11.57
N THR A 183 -25.45 -15.12 -12.38
CA THR A 183 -24.05 -15.40 -12.08
C THR A 183 -23.59 -14.63 -10.84
N GLU A 184 -22.46 -15.03 -10.26
CA GLU A 184 -21.91 -14.41 -9.04
C GLU A 184 -21.75 -12.89 -9.17
N TRP A 185 -21.23 -12.41 -10.30
CA TRP A 185 -21.11 -10.99 -10.63
C TRP A 185 -22.47 -10.28 -10.65
N GLY A 186 -23.46 -10.90 -11.28
CA GLY A 186 -24.82 -10.34 -11.33
C GLY A 186 -25.49 -10.31 -9.96
N GLN A 187 -25.22 -11.30 -9.10
CA GLN A 187 -25.72 -11.30 -7.73
C GLN A 187 -25.13 -10.14 -6.91
N ILE A 188 -23.84 -9.84 -7.08
CA ILE A 188 -23.18 -8.70 -6.41
C ILE A 188 -23.83 -7.38 -6.86
N PHE A 189 -23.98 -7.14 -8.17
CA PHE A 189 -24.61 -5.92 -8.67
C PHE A 189 -26.05 -5.73 -8.16
N ILE A 190 -26.83 -6.82 -8.10
CA ILE A 190 -28.18 -6.78 -7.54
C ILE A 190 -28.14 -6.47 -6.04
N LEU A 191 -27.26 -7.11 -5.27
CA LEU A 191 -27.13 -6.88 -3.83
C LEU A 191 -26.66 -5.45 -3.52
N ASP A 192 -25.73 -4.90 -4.28
CA ASP A 192 -25.27 -3.51 -4.11
C ASP A 192 -26.37 -2.51 -4.48
N CYS A 193 -27.16 -2.80 -5.51
CA CYS A 193 -28.34 -2.01 -5.85
C CYS A 193 -29.40 -2.07 -4.73
N LEU A 194 -29.65 -3.25 -4.15
CA LEU A 194 -30.52 -3.42 -2.98
C LEU A 194 -29.96 -2.67 -1.75
N ALA A 195 -28.64 -2.62 -1.58
CA ALA A 195 -28.01 -1.86 -0.51
C ALA A 195 -28.23 -0.35 -0.65
N ASN A 196 -28.51 0.16 -1.86
CA ASN A 196 -28.88 1.57 -2.07
C ASN A 196 -30.39 1.81 -1.85
N TYR A 197 -31.25 0.79 -2.02
CA TYR A 197 -32.67 0.89 -1.72
C TYR A 197 -32.95 1.09 -0.22
N THR A 198 -34.01 1.85 0.08
CA THR A 198 -34.58 1.99 1.43
C THR A 198 -36.00 1.43 1.41
N PRO A 199 -36.23 0.27 2.06
CA PRO A 199 -37.57 -0.31 2.21
C PRO A 199 -38.55 0.67 2.86
N LYS A 200 -39.83 0.55 2.50
CA LYS A 200 -40.88 1.42 3.06
C LYS A 200 -41.33 0.96 4.44
N ASP A 201 -41.41 -0.36 4.63
CA ASP A 201 -41.95 -0.99 5.83
C ASP A 201 -41.02 -2.09 6.35
N ASP A 202 -41.08 -2.36 7.66
CA ASP A 202 -40.35 -3.46 8.32
C ASP A 202 -40.66 -4.83 7.69
N ARG A 203 -41.89 -5.03 7.21
CA ARG A 203 -42.32 -6.27 6.55
C ARG A 203 -41.62 -6.49 5.21
N GLU A 204 -41.43 -5.41 4.45
CA GLU A 204 -40.69 -5.46 3.18
C GLU A 204 -39.22 -5.76 3.44
N ALA A 205 -38.61 -5.06 4.41
CA ALA A 205 -37.24 -5.31 4.85
C ALA A 205 -37.05 -6.77 5.31
N GLN A 206 -37.98 -7.32 6.09
CA GLN A 206 -37.95 -8.73 6.49
C GLN A 206 -38.01 -9.67 5.29
N SER A 207 -38.93 -9.44 4.34
CA SER A 207 -39.06 -10.27 3.15
C SER A 207 -37.77 -10.27 2.30
N ILE A 208 -37.14 -9.09 2.15
CA ILE A 208 -35.85 -8.98 1.44
C ILE A 208 -34.76 -9.75 2.19
N CYS A 209 -34.65 -9.59 3.51
CA CYS A 209 -33.70 -10.31 4.34
C CYS A 209 -33.85 -11.84 4.22
N GLU A 210 -35.09 -12.35 4.21
CA GLU A 210 -35.37 -13.78 4.01
C GLU A 210 -34.88 -14.29 2.66
N ARG A 211 -35.03 -13.50 1.60
CA ARG A 211 -34.58 -13.83 0.24
C ARG A 211 -33.06 -13.72 0.07
N VAL A 212 -32.40 -12.82 0.82
CA VAL A 212 -30.94 -12.65 0.78
C VAL A 212 -30.21 -13.66 1.67
N THR A 213 -30.84 -14.16 2.74
CA THR A 213 -30.23 -15.11 3.69
C THR A 213 -29.53 -16.32 3.03
N PRO A 214 -30.10 -17.00 2.00
CA PRO A 214 -29.43 -18.11 1.32
C PRO A 214 -28.13 -17.75 0.60
N ARG A 215 -27.86 -16.46 0.35
CA ARG A 215 -26.60 -15.98 -0.26
C ARG A 215 -25.43 -15.96 0.72
N LEU A 216 -25.69 -16.08 2.03
CA LEU A 216 -24.65 -16.16 3.05
C LEU A 216 -23.79 -17.43 2.96
N SER A 217 -24.31 -18.51 2.38
CA SER A 217 -23.59 -19.78 2.21
C SER A 217 -22.98 -19.94 0.81
N HIS A 218 -22.80 -18.84 0.08
CA HIS A 218 -22.25 -18.86 -1.27
C HIS A 218 -20.72 -19.09 -1.25
N ALA A 219 -20.17 -19.73 -2.30
CA ALA A 219 -18.74 -20.03 -2.38
C ALA A 219 -17.87 -18.77 -2.51
N ASN A 220 -18.33 -17.81 -3.32
CA ASN A 220 -17.65 -16.54 -3.53
C ASN A 220 -17.81 -15.58 -2.32
N SER A 221 -16.69 -15.17 -1.72
CA SER A 221 -16.64 -14.27 -0.55
C SER A 221 -17.24 -12.89 -0.81
N ALA A 222 -17.17 -12.37 -2.04
CA ALA A 222 -17.73 -11.07 -2.38
C ALA A 222 -19.27 -11.07 -2.31
N VAL A 223 -19.91 -12.16 -2.72
CA VAL A 223 -21.37 -12.35 -2.61
C VAL A 223 -21.77 -12.38 -1.12
N VAL A 224 -20.99 -13.08 -0.29
CA VAL A 224 -21.24 -13.16 1.16
C VAL A 224 -21.13 -11.79 1.82
N LEU A 225 -20.05 -11.03 1.55
CA LEU A 225 -19.87 -9.68 2.10
C LEU A 225 -20.95 -8.70 1.64
N SER A 226 -21.36 -8.77 0.38
CA SER A 226 -22.45 -7.94 -0.17
C SER A 226 -23.80 -8.31 0.46
N ALA A 227 -24.06 -9.60 0.69
CA ALA A 227 -25.24 -10.04 1.43
C ALA A 227 -25.21 -9.53 2.89
N VAL A 228 -24.06 -9.63 3.57
CA VAL A 228 -23.88 -9.09 4.92
C VAL A 228 -24.12 -7.58 4.96
N LYS A 229 -23.64 -6.81 3.97
CA LYS A 229 -23.91 -5.37 3.82
C LYS A 229 -25.42 -5.08 3.81
N VAL A 230 -26.17 -5.73 2.92
CA VAL A 230 -27.63 -5.55 2.79
C VAL A 230 -28.33 -5.90 4.11
N LEU A 231 -27.98 -7.04 4.71
CA LEU A 231 -28.56 -7.49 5.96
C LEU A 231 -28.27 -6.50 7.11
N MET A 232 -27.01 -6.08 7.28
CA MET A 232 -26.63 -5.12 8.33
C MET A 232 -27.38 -3.79 8.18
N LYS A 233 -27.58 -3.29 6.96
CA LYS A 233 -28.37 -2.07 6.70
C LYS A 233 -29.83 -2.25 7.11
N PHE A 234 -30.50 -3.29 6.62
CA PHE A 234 -31.93 -3.51 6.87
C PHE A 234 -32.22 -3.96 8.31
N MET A 235 -31.27 -4.57 8.99
CA MET A 235 -31.39 -4.88 10.39
C MET A 235 -31.44 -3.65 11.31
N GLU A 236 -31.04 -2.45 10.88
CA GLU A 236 -31.26 -1.23 11.67
C GLU A 236 -32.73 -0.77 11.64
N MET A 237 -33.49 -1.20 10.63
CA MET A 237 -34.91 -0.90 10.48
C MET A 237 -35.82 -1.91 11.19
N LEU A 238 -35.34 -3.15 11.37
CA LEU A 238 -36.10 -4.20 12.04
C LEU A 238 -36.19 -3.95 13.56
N SER A 239 -37.38 -4.13 14.14
CA SER A 239 -37.55 -4.13 15.58
C SER A 239 -36.70 -5.23 16.24
N LYS A 240 -36.00 -4.87 17.33
CA LYS A 240 -35.18 -5.80 18.11
C LYS A 240 -35.99 -6.90 18.81
N ASP A 241 -37.28 -6.65 19.01
CA ASP A 241 -38.21 -7.59 19.67
C ASP A 241 -38.71 -8.69 18.74
N LEU A 242 -38.40 -8.63 17.44
CA LEU A 242 -38.75 -9.67 16.50
C LEU A 242 -37.87 -10.91 16.72
N ASP A 243 -38.48 -12.08 16.95
CA ASP A 243 -37.75 -13.36 17.03
C ASP A 243 -36.87 -13.63 15.79
N TYR A 244 -37.30 -13.07 14.65
CA TYR A 244 -36.56 -13.13 13.40
C TYR A 244 -35.21 -12.40 13.48
N TYR A 245 -35.12 -11.26 14.19
CA TYR A 245 -33.87 -10.51 14.38
C TYR A 245 -32.83 -11.36 15.11
N GLY A 246 -33.21 -12.03 16.21
CA GLY A 246 -32.34 -12.95 16.93
C GLY A 246 -31.93 -14.16 16.11
N THR A 247 -32.83 -14.68 15.27
CA THR A 247 -32.52 -15.76 14.32
C THR A 247 -31.49 -15.33 13.28
N LEU A 248 -31.59 -14.10 12.79
CA LEU A 248 -30.70 -13.56 11.77
C LEU A 248 -29.30 -13.32 12.33
N LEU A 249 -29.17 -12.78 13.56
CA LEU A 249 -27.88 -12.68 14.26
C LEU A 249 -27.16 -14.03 14.36
N LYS A 250 -27.89 -15.10 14.73
CA LYS A 250 -27.33 -16.45 14.81
C LYS A 250 -26.91 -17.00 13.44
N LYS A 251 -27.61 -16.62 12.38
CA LYS A 251 -27.29 -17.03 11.00
C LYS A 251 -26.11 -16.27 10.39
N LEU A 252 -25.77 -15.07 10.89
CA LEU A 252 -24.60 -14.31 10.40
C LEU A 252 -23.26 -14.85 10.90
N ALA A 253 -23.23 -15.48 12.09
CA ALA A 253 -21.96 -15.93 12.67
C ALA A 253 -21.25 -17.01 11.82
N PRO A 254 -21.90 -18.12 11.39
CA PRO A 254 -21.20 -19.16 10.64
C PRO A 254 -20.58 -18.68 9.30
N PRO A 255 -21.27 -17.89 8.45
CA PRO A 255 -20.68 -17.30 7.25
C PRO A 255 -19.42 -16.49 7.54
N LEU A 256 -19.43 -15.63 8.56
CA LEU A 256 -18.26 -14.85 8.93
C LEU A 256 -17.10 -15.76 9.33
N VAL A 257 -17.36 -16.81 10.10
CA VAL A 257 -16.35 -17.83 10.48
C VAL A 257 -15.80 -18.58 9.25
N THR A 258 -16.65 -18.91 8.27
CA THR A 258 -16.18 -19.58 7.05
C THR A 258 -15.25 -18.69 6.22
N LEU A 259 -15.46 -17.37 6.20
CA LEU A 259 -14.57 -16.42 5.52
C LEU A 259 -13.17 -16.37 6.15
N LEU A 260 -13.06 -16.60 7.46
CA LEU A 260 -11.78 -16.72 8.16
C LEU A 260 -10.99 -18.00 7.81
N SER A 261 -11.62 -18.96 7.10
CA SER A 261 -10.96 -20.19 6.66
C SER A 261 -10.47 -20.13 5.21
N ALA A 262 -10.66 -19.00 4.52
CA ALA A 262 -10.25 -18.78 3.14
C ALA A 262 -8.74 -18.50 2.99
N GLU A 263 -8.29 -18.06 1.82
CA GLU A 263 -6.90 -17.65 1.58
C GLU A 263 -6.51 -16.40 2.42
N PRO A 264 -5.24 -16.19 2.79
CA PRO A 264 -4.83 -15.14 3.73
C PRO A 264 -5.28 -13.72 3.38
N GLU A 265 -5.32 -13.38 2.10
CA GLU A 265 -5.82 -12.10 1.57
C GLU A 265 -7.33 -11.94 1.79
N LEU A 266 -8.11 -13.01 1.59
CA LEU A 266 -9.55 -13.02 1.83
C LEU A 266 -9.84 -13.00 3.33
N GLN A 267 -9.04 -13.71 4.13
CA GLN A 267 -9.10 -13.64 5.59
C GLN A 267 -8.86 -12.22 6.08
N TYR A 268 -7.86 -11.52 5.54
CA TYR A 268 -7.58 -10.14 5.92
C TYR A 268 -8.77 -9.22 5.59
N VAL A 269 -9.30 -9.29 4.36
CA VAL A 269 -10.51 -8.52 3.99
C VAL A 269 -11.69 -8.85 4.90
N ALA A 270 -11.89 -10.14 5.20
CA ALA A 270 -12.94 -10.58 6.11
C ALA A 270 -12.74 -10.04 7.53
N LEU A 271 -11.53 -10.12 8.10
CA LEU A 271 -11.19 -9.60 9.42
C LEU A 271 -11.42 -8.09 9.52
N ARG A 272 -11.01 -7.31 8.51
CA ARG A 272 -11.24 -5.86 8.47
C ARG A 272 -12.72 -5.51 8.49
N ASN A 273 -13.55 -6.25 7.76
CA ASN A 273 -15.00 -6.08 7.77
C ASN A 273 -15.63 -6.60 9.08
N ILE A 274 -15.15 -7.72 9.62
CA ILE A 274 -15.60 -8.26 10.92
C ILE A 274 -15.31 -7.27 12.04
N ASN A 275 -14.17 -6.57 12.01
CA ASN A 275 -13.84 -5.54 12.99
C ASN A 275 -14.92 -4.44 13.02
N LEU A 276 -15.38 -3.95 11.85
CA LEU A 276 -16.50 -3.00 11.76
C LEU A 276 -17.81 -3.60 12.29
N ILE A 277 -18.11 -4.85 11.92
CA ILE A 277 -19.33 -5.54 12.36
C ILE A 277 -19.33 -5.72 13.90
N VAL A 278 -18.20 -6.09 14.50
CA VAL A 278 -18.06 -6.29 15.95
C VAL A 278 -18.17 -4.96 16.70
N GLN A 279 -17.65 -3.87 16.15
CA GLN A 279 -17.82 -2.53 16.72
C GLN A 279 -19.29 -2.10 16.74
N LYS A 280 -20.05 -2.38 15.67
CA LYS A 280 -21.49 -2.07 15.62
C LYS A 280 -22.33 -3.05 16.45
N ARG A 281 -22.01 -4.34 16.41
CA ARG A 281 -22.82 -5.44 16.97
C ARG A 281 -21.92 -6.56 17.55
N PRO A 282 -21.42 -6.38 18.79
CA PRO A 282 -20.55 -7.36 19.43
C PRO A 282 -21.25 -8.70 19.75
N GLU A 283 -22.59 -8.73 19.76
CA GLU A 283 -23.38 -9.92 20.06
C GLU A 283 -23.23 -11.05 19.04
N ILE A 284 -22.91 -10.74 17.77
CA ILE A 284 -22.88 -11.72 16.66
C ILE A 284 -21.80 -12.79 16.89
N LEU A 285 -20.61 -12.39 17.35
CA LEU A 285 -19.43 -13.27 17.43
C LEU A 285 -18.97 -13.56 18.85
N LYS A 286 -19.79 -13.23 19.86
CA LYS A 286 -19.45 -13.41 21.28
C LYS A 286 -19.09 -14.86 21.65
N HIS A 287 -19.71 -15.84 21.00
CA HIS A 287 -19.48 -17.27 21.26
C HIS A 287 -18.35 -17.88 20.44
N GLU A 288 -17.92 -17.22 19.36
CA GLU A 288 -16.96 -17.76 18.39
C GLU A 288 -15.52 -17.30 18.66
N MET A 289 -15.19 -16.92 19.89
CA MET A 289 -13.88 -16.33 20.25
C MET A 289 -12.66 -17.15 19.77
N LYS A 290 -12.77 -18.48 19.80
CA LYS A 290 -11.67 -19.40 19.43
C LYS A 290 -11.23 -19.28 17.96
N VAL A 291 -12.10 -18.81 17.07
CA VAL A 291 -11.78 -18.70 15.64
C VAL A 291 -10.75 -17.58 15.37
N PHE A 292 -10.64 -16.63 16.30
CA PHE A 292 -9.70 -15.52 16.23
C PHE A 292 -8.36 -15.84 16.89
N PHE A 293 -8.18 -17.04 17.45
CA PHE A 293 -6.87 -17.42 17.97
C PHE A 293 -5.86 -17.50 16.83
N VAL A 294 -4.69 -16.94 17.11
CA VAL A 294 -3.62 -16.78 16.14
C VAL A 294 -2.95 -18.14 15.95
N LYS A 295 -2.80 -18.55 14.69
CA LYS A 295 -2.04 -19.75 14.33
C LYS A 295 -0.63 -19.36 13.95
N TYR A 296 0.31 -20.30 14.15
CA TYR A 296 1.72 -20.08 13.79
C TYR A 296 1.92 -19.75 12.29
N ASN A 297 1.10 -20.32 11.42
CA ASN A 297 1.16 -20.12 9.97
C ASN A 297 0.41 -18.87 9.47
N ASP A 298 -0.26 -18.12 10.35
CA ASP A 298 -0.95 -16.90 9.96
C ASP A 298 0.09 -15.79 9.67
N PRO A 299 -0.07 -15.02 8.57
CA PRO A 299 0.81 -13.90 8.30
C PRO A 299 0.59 -12.75 9.31
N ILE A 300 1.63 -11.96 9.56
CA ILE A 300 1.64 -10.91 10.61
C ILE A 300 0.42 -9.98 10.56
N TYR A 301 0.02 -9.51 9.38
CA TYR A 301 -1.13 -8.62 9.23
C TYR A 301 -2.47 -9.29 9.62
N VAL A 302 -2.61 -10.60 9.42
CA VAL A 302 -3.77 -11.38 9.90
C VAL A 302 -3.69 -11.56 11.41
N LYS A 303 -2.50 -11.84 11.96
CA LYS A 303 -2.29 -11.98 13.41
C LYS A 303 -2.71 -10.70 14.15
N LEU A 304 -2.30 -9.55 13.65
CA LEU A 304 -2.62 -8.24 14.25
C LEU A 304 -4.13 -7.96 14.25
N GLU A 305 -4.82 -8.18 13.14
CA GLU A 305 -6.28 -7.96 13.09
C GLU A 305 -7.05 -8.93 13.99
N LYS A 306 -6.62 -10.20 14.04
CA LYS A 306 -7.17 -11.20 14.96
C LYS A 306 -7.01 -10.76 16.41
N LEU A 307 -5.83 -10.28 16.78
CA LEU A 307 -5.52 -9.76 18.11
C LEU A 307 -6.45 -8.59 18.49
N ASP A 308 -6.62 -7.62 17.59
CA ASP A 308 -7.50 -6.47 17.84
C ASP A 308 -8.97 -6.90 18.04
N ILE A 309 -9.48 -7.82 17.21
CA ILE A 309 -10.85 -8.35 17.36
C ILE A 309 -10.98 -9.14 18.66
N MET A 310 -9.95 -9.91 19.05
CA MET A 310 -9.95 -10.65 20.32
C MET A 310 -10.12 -9.71 21.52
N ILE A 311 -9.39 -8.59 21.56
CA ILE A 311 -9.52 -7.59 22.63
C ILE A 311 -10.95 -7.03 22.65
N ARG A 312 -11.53 -6.72 21.47
CA ARG A 312 -12.90 -6.20 21.37
C ARG A 312 -13.96 -7.21 21.84
N LEU A 313 -13.77 -8.51 21.59
CA LEU A 313 -14.66 -9.58 22.06
C LEU A 313 -14.36 -10.06 23.49
N ALA A 314 -13.28 -9.57 24.11
CA ALA A 314 -12.93 -9.90 25.48
C ALA A 314 -14.02 -9.44 26.46
N SER A 315 -14.42 -10.34 27.36
CA SER A 315 -15.45 -10.16 28.37
C SER A 315 -15.07 -10.92 29.64
N GLN A 316 -15.77 -10.68 30.74
CA GLN A 316 -15.50 -11.34 32.03
C GLN A 316 -15.50 -12.88 31.94
N ALA A 317 -16.29 -13.46 31.03
CA ALA A 317 -16.42 -14.90 30.90
C ALA A 317 -15.23 -15.58 30.19
N ASN A 318 -14.59 -14.90 29.24
CA ASN A 318 -13.54 -15.49 28.38
C ASN A 318 -12.13 -14.95 28.68
N ILE A 319 -12.00 -13.88 29.49
CA ILE A 319 -10.73 -13.19 29.72
C ILE A 319 -9.58 -14.09 30.20
N ALA A 320 -9.88 -15.13 30.99
CA ALA A 320 -8.85 -16.06 31.46
C ALA A 320 -8.22 -16.85 30.31
N GLN A 321 -9.03 -17.27 29.33
CA GLN A 321 -8.55 -17.97 28.15
C GLN A 321 -7.78 -17.02 27.23
N VAL A 322 -8.29 -15.80 27.04
CA VAL A 322 -7.62 -14.76 26.24
C VAL A 322 -6.26 -14.43 26.81
N LEU A 323 -6.16 -14.22 28.12
CA LEU A 323 -4.90 -13.87 28.78
C LEU A 323 -3.86 -15.00 28.70
N ALA A 324 -4.31 -16.26 28.75
CA ALA A 324 -3.41 -17.41 28.55
C ALA A 324 -2.80 -17.41 27.14
N GLU A 325 -3.62 -17.19 26.11
CA GLU A 325 -3.17 -17.09 24.72
C GLU A 325 -2.26 -15.86 24.51
N LEU A 326 -2.63 -14.69 25.04
CA LEU A 326 -1.80 -13.48 24.96
C LEU A 326 -0.44 -13.65 25.64
N LYS A 327 -0.38 -14.41 26.75
CA LYS A 327 0.89 -14.74 27.41
C LYS A 327 1.78 -15.61 26.53
N GLU A 328 1.20 -16.56 25.78
CA GLU A 328 1.93 -17.36 24.80
C GLU A 328 2.42 -16.49 23.62
N TYR A 329 1.57 -15.60 23.11
CA TYR A 329 1.92 -14.67 22.02
C TYR A 329 3.04 -13.72 22.42
N ALA A 330 3.12 -13.31 23.69
CA ALA A 330 4.21 -12.49 24.23
C ALA A 330 5.57 -13.22 24.29
N THR A 331 5.60 -14.53 24.04
CA THR A 331 6.83 -15.35 23.96
C THR A 331 7.20 -15.77 22.53
N GLU A 332 6.48 -15.26 21.51
CA GLU A 332 6.84 -15.49 20.11
C GLU A 332 8.14 -14.76 19.70
N VAL A 333 8.64 -15.07 18.50
CA VAL A 333 9.91 -14.54 17.97
C VAL A 333 9.76 -13.15 17.35
N ASP A 334 8.56 -12.81 16.86
CA ASP A 334 8.30 -11.55 16.15
C ASP A 334 8.11 -10.39 17.14
N VAL A 335 9.03 -9.43 17.13
CA VAL A 335 9.07 -8.33 18.11
C VAL A 335 7.83 -7.46 18.04
N ASP A 336 7.38 -7.10 16.83
CA ASP A 336 6.23 -6.22 16.64
C ASP A 336 4.94 -6.89 17.13
N PHE A 337 4.75 -8.17 16.81
CA PHE A 337 3.61 -8.95 17.30
C PHE A 337 3.62 -9.08 18.83
N VAL A 338 4.78 -9.41 19.41
CA VAL A 338 4.94 -9.54 20.87
C VAL A 338 4.56 -8.23 21.57
N ARG A 339 5.05 -7.09 21.08
CA ARG A 339 4.70 -5.77 21.66
C ARG A 339 3.20 -5.51 21.60
N LYS A 340 2.58 -5.79 20.45
CA LYS A 340 1.12 -5.64 20.30
C LYS A 340 0.36 -6.58 21.23
N ALA A 341 0.84 -7.80 21.47
CA ALA A 341 0.25 -8.73 22.44
C ALA A 341 0.38 -8.23 23.89
N VAL A 342 1.54 -7.66 24.27
CA VAL A 342 1.73 -7.02 25.58
C VAL A 342 0.80 -5.81 25.76
N ARG A 343 0.68 -4.96 24.73
CA ARG A 343 -0.29 -3.85 24.68
C ARG A 343 -1.73 -4.36 24.83
N ALA A 344 -2.06 -5.49 24.22
CA ALA A 344 -3.37 -6.13 24.32
C ALA A 344 -3.68 -6.58 25.75
N ILE A 345 -2.72 -7.14 26.49
CA ILE A 345 -2.86 -7.48 27.91
C ILE A 345 -3.22 -6.23 28.73
N GLY A 346 -2.56 -5.11 28.42
CA GLY A 346 -2.86 -3.80 29.00
C GLY A 346 -4.29 -3.33 28.76
N ARG A 347 -4.71 -3.35 27.49
CA ARG A 347 -6.09 -2.98 27.10
C ARG A 347 -7.14 -3.84 27.79
N CYS A 348 -6.89 -5.15 27.90
CA CYS A 348 -7.72 -6.07 28.68
C CYS A 348 -7.88 -5.64 30.15
N ALA A 349 -6.79 -5.20 30.80
CA ALA A 349 -6.82 -4.69 32.18
C ALA A 349 -7.65 -3.41 32.33
N ILE A 350 -7.59 -2.52 31.34
CA ILE A 350 -8.34 -1.25 31.31
C ILE A 350 -9.83 -1.51 31.06
N LYS A 351 -10.14 -2.47 30.18
CA LYS A 351 -11.51 -2.83 29.78
C LYS A 351 -12.29 -3.57 30.87
N VAL A 352 -11.65 -4.56 31.49
CA VAL A 352 -12.29 -5.49 32.44
C VAL A 352 -11.60 -5.37 33.80
N GLU A 353 -12.13 -4.53 34.68
CA GLU A 353 -11.52 -4.20 35.99
C GLU A 353 -11.20 -5.45 36.83
N GLN A 354 -12.08 -6.45 36.86
CA GLN A 354 -11.85 -7.69 37.63
C GLN A 354 -10.65 -8.51 37.14
N SER A 355 -10.19 -8.26 35.91
CA SER A 355 -9.04 -8.94 35.32
C SER A 355 -7.72 -8.17 35.50
N ALA A 356 -7.78 -6.91 35.92
CA ALA A 356 -6.60 -6.03 36.04
C ALA A 356 -5.50 -6.65 36.90
N GLU A 357 -5.85 -7.22 38.05
CA GLU A 357 -4.91 -7.94 38.93
C GLU A 357 -4.15 -9.06 38.19
N ARG A 358 -4.88 -9.87 37.41
CA ARG A 358 -4.29 -11.00 36.66
C ARG A 358 -3.42 -10.50 35.51
N CYS A 359 -3.83 -9.43 34.83
CA CYS A 359 -3.03 -8.80 33.79
C CYS A 359 -1.74 -8.22 34.36
N VAL A 360 -1.79 -7.51 35.50
CA VAL A 360 -0.59 -7.00 36.19
C VAL A 360 0.34 -8.12 36.60
N SER A 361 -0.18 -9.20 37.21
CA SER A 361 0.61 -10.39 37.52
C SER A 361 1.27 -11.01 36.28
N THR A 362 0.55 -11.05 35.15
CA THR A 362 1.09 -11.58 33.90
C THR A 362 2.17 -10.68 33.31
N LEU A 363 2.00 -9.36 33.37
CA LEU A 363 3.00 -8.39 32.93
C LEU A 363 4.27 -8.47 33.81
N LEU A 364 4.11 -8.66 35.12
CA LEU A 364 5.24 -8.91 36.02
C LEU A 364 6.01 -10.19 35.66
N ASP A 365 5.31 -11.29 35.41
CA ASP A 365 5.95 -12.54 34.94
C ASP A 365 6.73 -12.30 33.64
N LEU A 366 6.17 -11.52 32.71
CA LEU A 366 6.83 -11.16 31.45
C LEU A 366 8.06 -10.27 31.69
N ILE A 367 8.01 -9.34 32.63
CA ILE A 367 9.18 -8.52 33.00
C ILE A 367 10.30 -9.40 33.57
N GLN A 368 9.96 -10.40 34.38
CA GLN A 368 10.93 -11.34 34.94
C GLN A 368 11.63 -12.22 33.90
N THR A 369 11.11 -12.32 32.67
CA THR A 369 11.81 -12.99 31.56
C THR A 369 13.08 -12.25 31.12
N LYS A 370 13.22 -10.97 31.49
CA LYS A 370 14.35 -10.08 31.16
C LYS A 370 14.60 -9.92 29.66
N VAL A 371 13.55 -10.01 28.86
CA VAL A 371 13.61 -9.70 27.42
C VAL A 371 13.36 -8.20 27.23
N ASN A 372 14.40 -7.43 26.89
CA ASN A 372 14.39 -5.95 26.89
C ASN A 372 13.15 -5.33 26.23
N TYR A 373 12.83 -5.70 24.98
CA TYR A 373 11.69 -5.13 24.25
C TYR A 373 10.32 -5.46 24.87
N VAL A 374 10.20 -6.59 25.59
CA VAL A 374 8.99 -6.95 26.34
C VAL A 374 8.87 -6.11 27.60
N VAL A 375 9.98 -5.94 28.33
CA VAL A 375 10.03 -5.11 29.55
C VAL A 375 9.64 -3.67 29.24
N GLN A 376 10.20 -3.12 28.16
CA GLN A 376 9.93 -1.74 27.73
C GLN A 376 8.46 -1.51 27.39
N GLU A 377 7.87 -2.38 26.56
CA GLU A 377 6.45 -2.28 26.21
C GLU A 377 5.56 -2.49 27.46
N ALA A 378 5.92 -3.43 28.33
CA ALA A 378 5.18 -3.66 29.57
C ALA A 378 5.18 -2.42 30.48
N ILE A 379 6.27 -1.66 30.54
CA ILE A 379 6.34 -0.39 31.30
C ILE A 379 5.39 0.66 30.72
N VAL A 380 5.35 0.81 29.39
CA VAL A 380 4.42 1.73 28.72
C VAL A 380 2.97 1.35 29.03
N VAL A 381 2.67 0.05 29.05
CA VAL A 381 1.35 -0.48 29.41
C VAL A 381 1.01 -0.26 30.88
N ILE A 382 1.93 -0.54 31.80
CA ILE A 382 1.71 -0.38 33.25
C ILE A 382 1.47 1.08 33.60
N LYS A 383 2.16 2.02 32.94
CA LYS A 383 1.87 3.46 33.05
C LYS A 383 0.38 3.75 32.76
N ASP A 384 -0.16 3.19 31.68
CA ASP A 384 -1.58 3.39 31.34
C ASP A 384 -2.52 2.70 32.36
N ILE A 385 -2.16 1.52 32.87
CA ILE A 385 -2.90 0.87 33.97
C ILE A 385 -2.90 1.74 35.24
N PHE A 386 -1.77 2.34 35.62
CA PHE A 386 -1.67 3.25 36.77
C PHE A 386 -2.50 4.52 36.58
N ARG A 387 -2.62 5.03 35.35
CA ARG A 387 -3.52 6.15 35.03
C ARG A 387 -4.99 5.79 35.20
N LYS A 388 -5.37 4.52 35.01
CA LYS A 388 -6.74 4.04 35.23
C LYS A 388 -7.02 3.68 36.68
N TYR A 389 -6.06 3.04 37.35
CA TYR A 389 -6.15 2.54 38.72
C TYR A 389 -5.03 3.11 39.60
N PRO A 390 -5.10 4.42 39.94
CA PRO A 390 -4.07 5.06 40.74
C PRO A 390 -3.97 4.42 42.14
N ASN A 391 -2.76 4.33 42.68
CA ASN A 391 -2.46 3.85 44.04
C ASN A 391 -2.88 2.39 44.38
N LYS A 392 -3.18 1.53 43.39
CA LYS A 392 -3.54 0.11 43.66
C LYS A 392 -2.36 -0.86 43.58
N TYR A 393 -1.43 -0.65 42.65
CA TYR A 393 -0.41 -1.65 42.25
C TYR A 393 1.02 -1.16 42.48
N GLU A 394 1.25 -0.45 43.58
CA GLU A 394 2.53 0.24 43.83
C GLU A 394 3.70 -0.70 44.10
N SER A 395 3.44 -1.91 44.57
CA SER A 395 4.47 -2.94 44.77
C SER A 395 5.25 -3.26 43.48
N VAL A 396 4.65 -2.98 42.31
CA VAL A 396 5.28 -3.15 41.01
C VAL A 396 6.40 -2.15 40.76
N ILE A 397 6.32 -0.95 41.34
CA ILE A 397 7.26 0.16 41.06
C ILE A 397 8.70 -0.23 41.39
N ALA A 398 8.92 -0.92 42.52
CA ALA A 398 10.26 -1.37 42.92
C ALA A 398 10.90 -2.27 41.84
N THR A 399 10.14 -3.23 41.32
CA THR A 399 10.58 -4.12 40.23
C THR A 399 10.81 -3.36 38.92
N LEU A 400 10.05 -2.29 38.64
CA LEU A 400 10.30 -1.46 37.45
C LEU A 400 11.62 -0.68 37.57
N CYS A 401 11.90 -0.11 38.75
CA CYS A 401 13.13 0.62 39.01
C CYS A 401 14.38 -0.27 38.90
N GLU A 402 14.29 -1.55 39.26
CA GLU A 402 15.39 -2.51 39.08
C GLU A 402 15.76 -2.76 37.61
N ASN A 403 14.85 -2.51 36.66
CA ASN A 403 15.06 -2.76 35.23
C ASN A 403 15.34 -1.49 34.42
N LEU A 404 15.63 -0.37 35.08
CA LEU A 404 15.80 0.95 34.47
C LEU A 404 16.98 1.02 33.48
N ASP A 405 18.04 0.25 33.76
CA ASP A 405 19.24 0.15 32.91
C ASP A 405 18.98 -0.55 31.56
N SER A 406 17.84 -1.25 31.40
CA SER A 406 17.49 -1.98 30.19
C SER A 406 16.65 -1.17 29.19
N LEU A 407 16.39 0.10 29.49
CA LEU A 407 15.54 1.00 28.71
C LEU A 407 16.34 1.75 27.63
N ASP A 408 16.17 1.35 26.37
CA ASP A 408 16.70 2.07 25.20
C ASP A 408 15.61 2.86 24.45
N GLU A 409 14.35 2.43 24.49
CA GLU A 409 13.27 3.13 23.79
C GLU A 409 12.76 4.42 24.45
N PRO A 410 12.54 5.50 23.66
CA PRO A 410 12.13 6.78 24.19
C PRO A 410 10.73 6.73 24.83
N GLU A 411 9.81 5.93 24.29
CA GLU A 411 8.45 5.82 24.85
C GLU A 411 8.45 5.13 26.22
N ALA A 412 9.22 4.06 26.37
CA ALA A 412 9.40 3.35 27.63
C ALA A 412 10.13 4.20 28.68
N ARG A 413 11.17 4.94 28.27
CA ARG A 413 11.86 5.89 29.16
C ARG A 413 10.95 7.02 29.61
N ALA A 414 10.19 7.63 28.70
CA ALA A 414 9.20 8.64 29.06
C ALA A 414 8.13 8.06 30.01
N ALA A 415 7.68 6.83 29.78
CA ALA A 415 6.75 6.15 30.68
C ALA A 415 7.34 5.94 32.07
N MET A 416 8.61 5.52 32.17
CA MET A 416 9.28 5.33 33.44
C MET A 416 9.48 6.65 34.20
N ILE A 417 9.97 7.69 33.52
CA ILE A 417 10.11 9.04 34.08
C ILE A 417 8.76 9.59 34.57
N TRP A 418 7.68 9.30 33.85
CA TRP A 418 6.33 9.64 34.30
C TRP A 418 5.97 8.92 35.62
N ILE A 419 6.26 7.62 35.74
CA ILE A 419 5.99 6.83 36.96
C ILE A 419 6.78 7.42 38.13
N VAL A 420 8.07 7.70 37.93
CA VAL A 420 8.94 8.30 38.96
C VAL A 420 8.41 9.66 39.40
N GLY A 421 8.02 10.53 38.47
CA GLY A 421 7.46 11.86 38.79
C GLY A 421 6.09 11.82 39.48
N GLU A 422 5.22 10.87 39.14
CA GLU A 422 3.92 10.73 39.81
C GLU A 422 4.03 10.12 41.21
N TYR A 423 4.90 9.12 41.40
CA TYR A 423 5.07 8.43 42.68
C TYR A 423 6.31 8.88 43.47
N ALA A 424 6.86 10.06 43.14
CA ALA A 424 8.04 10.66 43.80
C ALA A 424 7.94 10.80 45.33
N GLU A 425 6.74 10.84 45.90
CA GLU A 425 6.54 10.86 47.37
C GLU A 425 6.81 9.51 48.02
N ARG A 426 6.70 8.41 47.27
CA ARG A 426 6.86 7.04 47.75
C ARG A 426 8.18 6.39 47.33
N ILE A 427 8.83 6.95 46.30
CA ILE A 427 10.13 6.52 45.82
C ILE A 427 11.18 7.38 46.54
N ASP A 428 11.96 6.77 47.42
CA ASP A 428 12.93 7.49 48.24
C ASP A 428 14.08 8.06 47.39
N ASN A 429 14.61 7.27 46.45
CA ASN A 429 15.71 7.61 45.53
C ASN A 429 15.27 8.24 44.20
N ALA A 430 14.13 8.94 44.17
CA ALA A 430 13.57 9.50 42.94
C ALA A 430 14.45 10.63 42.34
N ASP A 431 15.10 11.39 43.19
CA ASP A 431 16.08 12.43 42.87
C ASP A 431 17.30 11.86 42.13
N GLU A 432 17.96 10.84 42.70
CA GLU A 432 19.13 10.19 42.07
C GLU A 432 18.77 9.58 40.70
N LEU A 433 17.58 8.95 40.60
CA LEU A 433 17.11 8.36 39.35
C LEU A 433 16.86 9.43 38.28
N LEU A 434 16.19 10.54 38.62
CA LEU A 434 15.93 11.61 37.66
C LEU A 434 17.20 12.39 37.29
N GLU A 435 18.17 12.51 38.20
CA GLU A 435 19.48 13.11 37.93
C GLU A 435 20.23 12.31 36.87
N SER A 436 20.24 10.98 36.95
CA SER A 436 20.87 10.13 35.93
C SER A 436 20.28 10.33 34.53
N PHE A 437 18.98 10.58 34.42
CA PHE A 437 18.31 10.92 33.16
C PHE A 437 18.62 12.35 32.69
N LEU A 438 18.91 13.26 33.63
CA LEU A 438 19.23 14.66 33.33
C LEU A 438 20.65 14.82 32.78
N GLU A 439 21.61 13.98 33.18
CA GLU A 439 22.96 13.97 32.62
C GLU A 439 22.97 13.74 31.09
N GLY A 440 22.03 12.93 30.60
CA GLY A 440 21.85 12.64 29.16
C GLY A 440 20.88 13.56 28.43
N PHE A 441 20.43 14.68 29.02
CA PHE A 441 19.27 15.46 28.53
C PHE A 441 19.31 15.81 27.03
N HIS A 442 20.47 16.20 26.49
CA HIS A 442 20.61 16.60 25.08
C HIS A 442 20.61 15.42 24.09
N ASP A 443 21.02 14.23 24.54
CA ASP A 443 21.05 13.03 23.72
C ASP A 443 19.67 12.34 23.65
N GLU A 444 18.74 12.74 24.52
CA GLU A 444 17.38 12.23 24.56
C GLU A 444 16.44 12.84 23.51
N SER A 445 15.40 12.08 23.15
CA SER A 445 14.31 12.61 22.32
C SER A 445 13.48 13.70 23.03
N THR A 446 12.86 14.59 22.25
CA THR A 446 12.03 15.70 22.76
C THR A 446 10.90 15.25 23.68
N GLN A 447 10.29 14.08 23.42
CA GLN A 447 9.26 13.50 24.27
C GLN A 447 9.80 13.17 25.67
N VAL A 448 11.00 12.61 25.75
CA VAL A 448 11.67 12.26 27.02
C VAL A 448 12.06 13.54 27.76
N GLN A 449 12.63 14.52 27.06
CA GLN A 449 12.99 15.83 27.62
C GLN A 449 11.78 16.55 28.25
N LEU A 450 10.65 16.61 27.54
CA LEU A 450 9.40 17.21 28.03
C LEU A 450 8.87 16.48 29.27
N GLN A 451 8.96 15.14 29.26
CA GLN A 451 8.50 14.31 30.35
C GLN A 451 9.41 14.42 31.58
N LEU A 452 10.72 14.57 31.38
CA LEU A 452 11.72 14.80 32.43
C LEU A 452 11.53 16.17 33.08
N LEU A 453 11.38 17.22 32.28
CA LEU A 453 11.05 18.57 32.77
C LEU A 453 9.82 18.53 33.68
N THR A 454 8.75 17.88 33.21
CA THR A 454 7.51 17.76 33.98
C THR A 454 7.67 16.89 35.24
N ALA A 455 8.45 15.82 35.20
CA ALA A 455 8.70 14.95 36.34
C ALA A 455 9.53 15.65 37.43
N ILE A 456 10.58 16.38 37.05
CA ILE A 456 11.42 17.15 37.97
C ILE A 456 10.62 18.28 38.62
N VAL A 457 9.75 18.98 37.86
CA VAL A 457 8.85 19.99 38.44
C VAL A 457 7.88 19.38 39.46
N LYS A 458 7.31 18.19 39.18
CA LYS A 458 6.48 17.48 40.16
C LYS A 458 7.27 17.07 41.39
N LEU A 459 8.49 16.57 41.21
CA LEU A 459 9.39 16.19 42.29
C LEU A 459 9.67 17.41 43.19
N PHE A 460 9.92 18.58 42.61
CA PHE A 460 10.12 19.83 43.36
C PHE A 460 8.89 20.30 44.13
N LEU A 461 7.70 20.19 43.55
CA LEU A 461 6.45 20.53 44.25
C LEU A 461 6.14 19.58 45.42
N LYS A 462 6.73 18.38 45.42
CA LYS A 462 6.57 17.35 46.45
C LYS A 462 7.68 17.40 47.52
N LYS A 463 8.94 17.53 47.09
CA LYS A 463 10.16 17.55 47.93
C LYS A 463 11.01 18.81 47.64
N PRO A 464 10.55 20.02 48.02
CA PRO A 464 11.20 21.28 47.61
C PRO A 464 12.61 21.49 48.19
N THR A 465 12.91 20.91 49.35
CA THR A 465 14.19 21.12 50.07
C THR A 465 15.39 20.42 49.42
N GLU A 466 15.19 19.30 48.74
CA GLU A 466 16.29 18.46 48.20
C GLU A 466 16.48 18.64 46.69
N THR A 467 15.53 19.27 45.99
CA THR A 467 15.43 19.18 44.51
C THR A 467 15.53 20.54 43.81
N GLN A 468 15.92 21.58 44.55
CA GLN A 468 16.05 22.94 44.03
C GLN A 468 17.13 23.05 42.95
N GLU A 469 18.27 22.38 43.14
CA GLU A 469 19.37 22.35 42.15
C GLU A 469 18.94 21.64 40.86
N LEU A 470 18.27 20.49 40.97
CA LEU A 470 17.75 19.72 39.83
C LEU A 470 16.74 20.52 39.00
N VAL A 471 15.79 21.22 39.66
CA VAL A 471 14.83 22.09 38.95
C VAL A 471 15.54 23.24 38.24
N GLN A 472 16.53 23.86 38.87
CA GLN A 472 17.26 24.96 38.27
C GLN A 472 18.05 24.49 37.04
N GLN A 473 18.70 23.34 37.13
CA GLN A 473 19.47 22.72 36.05
C GLN A 473 18.58 22.34 34.86
N VAL A 474 17.46 21.64 35.09
CA VAL A 474 16.56 21.26 33.97
C VAL A 474 15.93 22.48 33.31
N LEU A 475 15.61 23.53 34.07
CA LEU A 475 15.07 24.77 33.51
C LEU A 475 16.12 25.55 32.71
N SER A 476 17.38 25.58 33.14
CA SER A 476 18.44 26.21 32.34
C SER A 476 18.67 25.46 31.04
N LEU A 477 18.79 24.13 31.10
CA LEU A 477 18.97 23.27 29.93
C LEU A 477 17.79 23.41 28.95
N ALA A 478 16.55 23.42 29.46
CA ALA A 478 15.36 23.56 28.63
C ALA A 478 15.19 24.97 28.03
N THR A 479 15.66 26.03 28.68
CA THR A 479 15.41 27.42 28.23
C THR A 479 16.55 28.07 27.44
N GLN A 480 17.80 27.69 27.73
CA GLN A 480 19.00 28.28 27.14
C GLN A 480 19.62 27.39 26.07
N ASP A 481 19.62 26.07 26.30
CA ASP A 481 20.36 25.10 25.48
C ASP A 481 19.45 24.27 24.56
N SER A 482 18.13 24.49 24.60
CA SER A 482 17.17 23.79 23.74
C SER A 482 16.76 24.60 22.51
N ASP A 483 16.84 23.94 21.34
CA ASP A 483 16.37 24.49 20.06
C ASP A 483 14.85 24.32 19.84
N ASN A 484 14.17 23.49 20.65
CA ASN A 484 12.76 23.20 20.46
C ASN A 484 11.87 24.29 21.12
N PRO A 485 11.03 25.01 20.33
CA PRO A 485 10.20 26.09 20.88
C PRO A 485 9.21 25.64 21.96
N ASP A 486 8.59 24.45 21.80
CA ASP A 486 7.61 23.92 22.76
C ASP A 486 8.27 23.58 24.10
N LEU A 487 9.44 22.92 24.07
CA LEU A 487 10.21 22.61 25.28
C LEU A 487 10.66 23.89 26.00
N ARG A 488 11.12 24.88 25.24
CA ARG A 488 11.56 26.18 25.77
C ARG A 488 10.42 26.97 26.41
N ASP A 489 9.29 27.07 25.72
CA ASP A 489 8.11 27.78 26.22
C ASP A 489 7.53 27.09 27.45
N ARG A 490 7.49 25.75 27.46
CA ARG A 490 7.06 24.99 28.63
C ARG A 490 8.01 25.18 29.81
N GLY A 491 9.32 25.28 29.56
CA GLY A 491 10.32 25.67 30.55
C GLY A 491 10.05 27.06 31.13
N TYR A 492 9.78 28.06 30.29
CA TYR A 492 9.42 29.41 30.76
C TYR A 492 8.11 29.43 31.54
N ILE A 493 7.10 28.66 31.13
CA ILE A 493 5.83 28.55 31.86
C ILE A 493 6.08 27.97 33.25
N TYR A 494 6.81 26.85 33.36
CA TYR A 494 7.14 26.27 34.66
C TYR A 494 7.99 27.22 35.52
N TRP A 495 8.98 27.90 34.94
CA TRP A 495 9.79 28.86 35.68
C TRP A 495 8.96 30.02 36.23
N ARG A 496 8.09 30.61 35.40
CA ARG A 496 7.19 31.70 35.82
C ARG A 496 6.18 31.23 36.85
N LEU A 497 5.61 30.04 36.68
CA LEU A 497 4.63 29.47 37.59
C LEU A 497 5.24 29.21 38.97
N LEU A 498 6.40 28.55 39.02
CA LEU A 498 7.13 28.27 40.26
C LEU A 498 7.66 29.54 40.95
N SER A 499 8.07 30.55 40.18
CA SER A 499 8.61 31.81 40.74
C SER A 499 7.52 32.77 41.21
N THR A 500 6.32 32.71 40.62
CA THR A 500 5.21 33.61 40.97
C THR A 500 4.42 33.08 42.15
N ASP A 501 3.99 31.81 42.09
CA ASP A 501 3.19 31.19 43.14
C ASP A 501 3.36 29.66 43.16
N PRO A 502 4.22 29.11 44.03
CA PRO A 502 4.39 27.67 44.21
C PRO A 502 3.11 26.95 44.66
N VAL A 503 2.19 27.64 45.34
CA VAL A 503 0.95 27.03 45.85
C VAL A 503 -0.02 26.82 44.69
N ALA A 504 -0.23 27.84 43.86
CA ALA A 504 -1.01 27.70 42.62
C ALA A 504 -0.35 26.69 41.65
N ALA A 505 0.99 26.66 41.58
CA ALA A 505 1.71 25.65 40.80
C ALA A 505 1.36 24.23 41.26
N LYS A 506 1.28 24.01 42.58
CA LYS A 506 0.91 22.71 43.16
C LYS A 506 -0.51 22.31 42.77
N GLU A 507 -1.47 23.24 42.86
CA GLU A 507 -2.87 22.97 42.49
C GLU A 507 -3.04 22.63 41.01
N VAL A 508 -2.31 23.30 40.12
CA VAL A 508 -2.41 23.07 38.67
C VAL A 508 -1.66 21.82 38.24
N VAL A 509 -0.41 21.64 38.69
CA VAL A 509 0.48 20.58 38.18
C VAL A 509 0.19 19.23 38.83
N LEU A 510 -0.21 19.22 40.10
CA LEU A 510 -0.59 18.00 40.84
C LEU A 510 -2.11 17.75 40.82
N ALA A 511 -2.87 18.46 39.97
CA ALA A 511 -4.29 18.20 39.78
C ALA A 511 -4.54 16.74 39.36
N GLU A 512 -5.63 16.17 39.87
CA GLU A 512 -6.07 14.84 39.46
C GLU A 512 -6.47 14.87 37.98
N LYS A 513 -5.84 14.02 37.18
CA LYS A 513 -6.06 13.96 35.73
C LYS A 513 -7.26 13.06 35.42
N PRO A 514 -8.03 13.38 34.37
CA PRO A 514 -9.09 12.48 33.91
C PRO A 514 -8.57 11.07 33.64
N LEU A 515 -9.33 10.07 34.07
CA LEU A 515 -9.00 8.67 33.84
C LEU A 515 -9.07 8.37 32.33
N ILE A 516 -8.17 7.50 31.86
CA ILE A 516 -8.21 7.02 30.49
C ILE A 516 -9.46 6.14 30.24
N SER A 517 -10.11 6.33 29.10
CA SER A 517 -11.14 5.41 28.58
C SER A 517 -10.60 4.63 27.38
N GLU A 518 -11.13 3.43 27.16
CA GLU A 518 -10.78 2.55 26.02
C GLU A 518 -11.26 3.13 24.67
N GLU A 519 -12.04 4.21 24.69
CA GLU A 519 -12.70 4.80 23.52
C GLU A 519 -11.72 5.36 22.47
N THR A 520 -10.44 5.49 22.81
CA THR A 520 -9.39 6.03 21.92
C THR A 520 -9.18 5.21 20.65
N ASP A 521 -9.49 3.91 20.66
CA ASP A 521 -9.36 3.00 19.50
C ASP A 521 -10.72 2.65 18.84
N LEU A 522 -11.81 3.34 19.23
CA LEU A 522 -13.11 3.18 18.57
C LEU A 522 -13.20 4.08 17.35
N ILE A 523 -13.77 3.54 16.27
CA ILE A 523 -14.17 4.37 15.13
C ILE A 523 -15.32 5.25 15.60
N GLU A 524 -15.28 6.52 15.21
CA GLU A 524 -16.34 7.48 15.51
C GLU A 524 -17.70 6.93 15.01
N PRO A 525 -18.77 6.98 15.82
CA PRO A 525 -20.02 6.28 15.50
C PRO A 525 -20.66 6.68 14.16
N THR A 526 -20.56 7.94 13.74
CA THR A 526 -21.11 8.38 12.44
C THR A 526 -20.28 7.83 11.27
N LEU A 527 -18.96 7.82 11.40
CA LEU A 527 -18.06 7.20 10.43
C LEU A 527 -18.27 5.68 10.37
N LEU A 528 -18.49 5.02 11.51
CA LEU A 528 -18.81 3.60 11.54
C LEU A 528 -20.10 3.33 10.77
N ASP A 529 -21.15 4.12 11.01
CA ASP A 529 -22.44 3.99 10.34
C ASP A 529 -22.32 4.18 8.83
N GLU A 530 -21.49 5.12 8.37
CA GLU A 530 -21.16 5.29 6.96
C GLU A 530 -20.39 4.07 6.40
N LEU A 531 -19.36 3.60 7.10
CA LEU A 531 -18.55 2.46 6.66
C LEU A 531 -19.32 1.13 6.60
N ILE A 532 -20.39 0.96 7.40
CA ILE A 532 -21.30 -0.20 7.29
C ILE A 532 -21.96 -0.25 5.90
N CYS A 533 -22.32 0.91 5.33
CA CYS A 533 -22.87 0.99 3.97
C CYS A 533 -21.85 0.58 2.90
N TYR A 534 -20.56 0.61 3.24
CA TYR A 534 -19.45 0.29 2.35
C TYR A 534 -18.82 -1.09 2.60
N ILE A 535 -19.42 -1.97 3.42
CA ILE A 535 -18.90 -3.31 3.71
C ILE A 535 -18.58 -4.08 2.41
N GLY A 536 -17.39 -4.68 2.30
CA GLY A 536 -16.98 -5.39 1.09
C GLY A 536 -16.49 -4.49 -0.06
N THR A 537 -16.36 -3.17 0.17
CA THR A 537 -15.66 -2.24 -0.72
C THR A 537 -14.30 -1.85 -0.14
N LEU A 538 -13.48 -1.12 -0.90
CA LEU A 538 -12.17 -0.67 -0.43
C LEU A 538 -12.25 0.24 0.81
N ALA A 539 -13.27 1.11 0.89
CA ALA A 539 -13.43 2.03 2.02
C ALA A 539 -13.56 1.31 3.37
N SER A 540 -14.34 0.21 3.41
CA SER A 540 -14.50 -0.59 4.62
C SER A 540 -13.26 -1.43 4.97
N VAL A 541 -12.38 -1.72 4.01
CA VAL A 541 -11.11 -2.40 4.28
C VAL A 541 -10.09 -1.42 4.86
N TYR A 542 -10.02 -0.20 4.31
CA TYR A 542 -9.12 0.85 4.79
C TYR A 542 -9.55 1.52 6.10
N HIS A 543 -10.79 1.30 6.56
CA HIS A 543 -11.40 2.04 7.68
C HIS A 543 -11.31 3.56 7.48
N LYS A 544 -11.45 4.01 6.23
CA LYS A 544 -11.41 5.41 5.85
C LYS A 544 -12.60 5.71 4.93
N PRO A 545 -13.21 6.90 5.05
CA PRO A 545 -14.28 7.29 4.15
C PRO A 545 -13.73 7.38 2.71
N PRO A 546 -14.56 7.15 1.68
CA PRO A 546 -14.16 7.27 0.28
C PRO A 546 -13.51 8.62 -0.07
N SER A 547 -13.98 9.70 0.58
CA SER A 547 -13.44 11.06 0.42
C SER A 547 -11.97 11.20 0.81
N ALA A 548 -11.44 10.33 1.68
CA ALA A 548 -10.07 10.44 2.17
C ALA A 548 -9.01 9.94 1.17
N PHE A 549 -9.40 9.21 0.12
CA PHE A 549 -8.47 8.66 -0.87
C PHE A 549 -8.87 8.97 -2.32
N VAL A 550 -9.87 9.82 -2.53
CA VAL A 550 -10.26 10.35 -3.84
C VAL A 550 -10.22 11.88 -3.78
N GLU A 551 -9.12 12.48 -4.19
CA GLU A 551 -9.01 13.94 -4.34
C GLU A 551 -9.77 14.40 -5.59
N GLY A 552 -10.75 15.30 -5.45
CA GLY A 552 -11.35 16.03 -6.58
C GLY A 552 -12.68 15.51 -7.15
N GLY A 553 -13.29 14.46 -6.57
CA GLY A 553 -14.61 13.98 -7.03
C GLY A 553 -15.78 14.81 -6.49
N ARG A 554 -16.32 15.74 -7.30
CA ARG A 554 -17.66 16.31 -7.07
C ARG A 554 -18.72 15.19 -7.20
N GLY A 555 -18.93 14.42 -6.14
CA GLY A 555 -19.91 13.33 -6.16
C GLY A 555 -19.79 12.25 -5.08
N VAL A 556 -19.02 12.46 -3.99
CA VAL A 556 -19.05 11.49 -2.88
C VAL A 556 -20.40 11.57 -2.18
N VAL A 557 -21.30 10.63 -2.51
CA VAL A 557 -22.58 10.48 -1.82
C VAL A 557 -22.30 9.92 -0.42
N HIS A 558 -22.52 10.73 0.61
CA HIS A 558 -22.54 10.24 1.99
C HIS A 558 -23.68 9.24 2.16
N LYS A 559 -23.35 7.97 2.34
CA LYS A 559 -24.34 6.91 2.59
C LYS A 559 -24.52 6.74 4.09
N SER A 560 -25.58 7.32 4.66
CA SER A 560 -25.94 7.12 6.06
C SER A 560 -26.89 5.94 6.25
N LEU A 561 -26.81 5.25 7.38
CA LEU A 561 -27.83 4.29 7.79
C LEU A 561 -29.20 4.99 7.99
N PRO A 562 -30.33 4.29 7.81
CA PRO A 562 -31.65 4.85 8.06
C PRO A 562 -31.78 5.31 9.53
N PRO A 563 -32.40 6.47 9.81
CA PRO A 563 -32.60 6.94 11.17
C PRO A 563 -33.48 5.98 11.96
N ARG A 564 -33.08 5.66 13.20
CA ARG A 564 -33.85 4.82 14.12
C ARG A 564 -35.26 5.37 14.28
N THR A 565 -36.28 4.54 14.06
CA THR A 565 -37.72 4.87 14.17
C THR A 565 -38.20 5.13 15.62
N THR A 566 -37.33 5.54 16.53
CA THR A 566 -37.65 5.83 17.93
C THR A 566 -37.45 7.31 18.29
N ALA A 567 -37.91 8.22 17.45
CA ALA A 567 -38.10 9.62 17.84
C ALA A 567 -39.58 9.98 17.69
N PRO A 568 -40.29 10.36 18.79
CA PRO A 568 -41.68 10.78 18.70
C PRO A 568 -41.76 12.09 17.90
N ALA A 569 -42.66 12.13 16.92
CA ALA A 569 -42.92 13.30 16.09
C ALA A 569 -43.40 14.47 16.96
N GLY A 570 -42.57 15.52 17.08
CA GLY A 570 -42.96 16.78 17.72
C GLY A 570 -41.86 17.44 18.54
N ALA A 571 -40.83 17.97 17.90
CA ALA A 571 -39.97 19.01 18.48
C ALA A 571 -39.52 19.98 17.37
N PRO A 572 -39.57 21.31 17.58
CA PRO A 572 -39.09 22.28 16.60
C PRO A 572 -37.56 22.21 16.47
N PRO A 573 -36.97 22.65 15.35
CA PRO A 573 -35.52 22.61 15.16
C PRO A 573 -34.88 23.63 16.12
N GLY A 574 -34.35 23.13 17.24
CA GLY A 574 -33.52 23.88 18.17
C GLY A 574 -32.09 23.97 17.63
N GLU A 575 -31.53 25.17 17.74
CA GLU A 575 -30.18 25.58 17.35
C GLU A 575 -29.11 24.51 17.64
N GLN A 576 -28.34 24.15 16.61
CA GLN A 576 -27.08 23.45 16.78
C GLN A 576 -26.12 24.40 17.52
N LEU A 577 -25.69 23.97 18.72
CA LEU A 577 -24.58 24.57 19.42
C LEU A 577 -23.30 24.37 18.59
N ASP A 578 -22.64 25.48 18.25
CA ASP A 578 -21.35 25.50 17.57
C ASP A 578 -20.33 24.61 18.29
N VAL A 579 -19.86 23.58 17.59
CA VAL A 579 -18.71 22.78 18.00
C VAL A 579 -17.44 23.54 17.63
N ILE A 580 -16.65 23.87 18.64
CA ILE A 580 -15.34 24.50 18.54
C ILE A 580 -14.43 23.64 17.63
N PRO A 581 -13.85 24.18 16.54
CA PRO A 581 -12.93 23.42 15.68
C PRO A 581 -11.61 23.15 16.39
N THR A 582 -11.06 21.94 16.19
CA THR A 582 -9.74 21.52 16.64
C THR A 582 -8.62 22.33 15.98
N GLN A 583 -7.60 22.70 16.75
CA GLN A 583 -6.57 23.73 16.49
C GLN A 583 -5.63 23.55 15.26
N GLY A 584 -5.92 22.65 14.32
CA GLY A 584 -5.09 22.43 13.12
C GLY A 584 -5.41 23.37 11.94
N ASP A 585 -6.62 23.91 11.86
CA ASP A 585 -7.11 24.61 10.65
C ASP A 585 -7.03 26.15 10.73
N LEU A 586 -6.56 26.73 11.85
CA LEU A 586 -6.58 28.18 12.08
C LEU A 586 -5.30 28.94 11.69
N LEU A 587 -4.23 28.26 11.27
CA LEU A 587 -2.96 28.92 10.95
C LEU A 587 -2.84 29.37 9.47
N GLY A 588 -3.68 28.84 8.58
CA GLY A 588 -3.67 29.18 7.15
C GLY A 588 -4.32 30.51 6.80
N ASP A 589 -5.19 31.04 7.68
CA ASP A 589 -6.10 32.15 7.35
C ASP A 589 -5.72 33.49 8.00
N LEU A 590 -4.60 33.56 8.73
CA LEU A 590 -4.15 34.77 9.44
C LEU A 590 -3.01 35.54 8.75
N LEU A 591 -2.56 35.13 7.56
CA LEU A 591 -1.47 35.81 6.83
C LEU A 591 -1.90 36.56 5.56
N ASN A 592 -3.21 36.63 5.25
CA ASN A 592 -3.73 37.32 4.06
C ASN A 592 -4.69 38.49 4.39
N LEU A 593 -4.35 39.30 5.40
CA LEU A 593 -4.98 40.60 5.65
C LEU A 593 -4.01 41.73 5.31
N ASP A 594 -3.94 42.08 4.02
CA ASP A 594 -3.35 43.35 3.59
C ASP A 594 -4.45 44.43 3.46
N LEU A 595 -4.17 45.59 4.02
CA LEU A 595 -5.09 46.72 4.24
C LEU A 595 -5.05 47.67 3.04
N GLY A 596 -6.16 47.79 2.30
CA GLY A 596 -6.35 48.82 1.28
C GLY A 596 -7.82 49.32 1.22
N PRO A 597 -8.08 50.64 1.08
CA PRO A 597 -9.43 51.20 1.15
C PRO A 597 -10.20 51.09 -0.19
N PRO A 598 -11.55 51.20 -0.19
CA PRO A 598 -12.39 50.79 -1.31
C PRO A 598 -12.60 51.94 -2.32
N VAL A 599 -12.67 51.61 -3.61
CA VAL A 599 -13.26 52.49 -4.63
C VAL A 599 -14.13 51.69 -5.59
N SER A 600 -15.30 52.26 -5.89
CA SER A 600 -16.46 51.72 -6.58
C SER A 600 -16.42 51.92 -8.11
N GLY A 601 -16.91 50.94 -8.88
CA GLY A 601 -17.24 51.07 -10.31
C GLY A 601 -17.56 49.74 -11.03
N PRO A 602 -18.50 49.66 -11.99
CA PRO A 602 -19.20 48.43 -12.43
C PRO A 602 -18.56 47.70 -13.64
N PRO A 603 -19.02 46.48 -14.00
CA PRO A 603 -18.24 45.49 -14.76
C PRO A 603 -18.54 45.49 -16.27
N LEU A 604 -17.56 45.08 -17.09
CA LEU A 604 -17.76 44.58 -18.45
C LEU A 604 -16.66 43.56 -18.83
N ALA A 605 -17.11 42.54 -19.57
CA ALA A 605 -16.49 41.26 -19.96
C ALA A 605 -15.12 41.31 -20.67
N THR A 606 -14.34 40.21 -20.61
CA THR A 606 -14.10 39.25 -21.74
C THR A 606 -13.06 38.14 -21.42
N SER A 607 -13.41 36.89 -21.78
CA SER A 607 -12.61 35.79 -22.39
C SER A 607 -11.37 35.14 -21.71
N SER A 608 -11.59 33.90 -21.23
CA SER A 608 -10.96 32.58 -21.56
C SER A 608 -9.45 32.41 -21.82
N VAL A 609 -8.79 31.50 -21.06
CA VAL A 609 -7.93 30.31 -21.43
C VAL A 609 -7.57 29.62 -20.08
N GLN A 610 -8.11 28.45 -19.69
CA GLN A 610 -7.79 27.04 -20.03
C GLN A 610 -6.39 26.55 -19.59
N MET A 611 -6.31 25.86 -18.43
CA MET A 611 -5.20 25.01 -18.01
C MET A 611 -5.71 23.57 -17.87
N GLY A 612 -4.99 22.64 -18.47
CA GLY A 612 -5.31 21.21 -18.53
C GLY A 612 -4.87 20.47 -17.26
N ALA A 613 -5.76 19.60 -16.79
CA ALA A 613 -5.47 18.56 -15.82
C ALA A 613 -5.12 17.26 -16.56
N VAL A 614 -4.07 16.60 -16.11
CA VAL A 614 -3.55 15.33 -16.64
C VAL A 614 -4.13 14.23 -15.78
N ASP A 615 -4.93 13.37 -16.40
CA ASP A 615 -5.68 12.29 -15.77
C ASP A 615 -4.83 11.02 -15.63
N LEU A 616 -4.87 10.51 -14.41
CA LEU A 616 -4.22 9.32 -13.86
C LEU A 616 -5.35 8.31 -13.68
N LEU A 617 -5.30 7.14 -14.34
CA LEU A 617 -5.79 5.82 -13.85
C LEU A 617 -5.97 4.80 -15.00
N GLY A 618 -5.49 3.57 -14.76
CA GLY A 618 -5.76 2.37 -15.56
C GLY A 618 -4.48 1.55 -15.76
N GLY A 619 -4.17 0.49 -15.02
CA GLY A 619 -5.06 -0.53 -14.45
C GLY A 619 -4.85 -1.82 -15.25
N GLY A 620 -4.05 -2.74 -14.71
CA GLY A 620 -3.74 -4.02 -15.34
C GLY A 620 -4.85 -5.05 -15.20
N LEU A 621 -4.98 -5.93 -16.20
CA LEU A 621 -5.68 -7.22 -16.20
C LEU A 621 -5.22 -7.97 -17.46
N ASP A 622 -4.46 -9.06 -17.34
CA ASP A 622 -4.84 -10.39 -17.88
C ASP A 622 -3.67 -11.39 -17.82
N SER A 623 -3.90 -12.48 -17.08
CA SER A 623 -3.25 -13.77 -17.28
C SER A 623 -4.28 -14.81 -16.90
N LEU A 624 -4.75 -15.57 -17.88
CA LEU A 624 -4.93 -17.02 -17.87
C LEU A 624 -5.59 -17.44 -19.20
N VAL A 625 -4.96 -18.40 -19.89
CA VAL A 625 -5.56 -19.63 -20.46
C VAL A 625 -4.62 -20.23 -21.53
N ARG A 626 -4.16 -21.45 -21.24
CA ARG A 626 -3.51 -22.46 -22.12
C ARG A 626 -4.62 -23.30 -22.81
N PRO A 627 -4.42 -24.01 -23.96
CA PRO A 627 -3.66 -25.30 -23.96
C PRO A 627 -3.09 -25.83 -25.31
N GLY A 628 -2.25 -26.89 -25.23
CA GLY A 628 -2.25 -28.06 -26.15
C GLY A 628 -1.24 -28.17 -27.32
N ALA A 629 -0.39 -29.21 -27.32
CA ALA A 629 0.52 -29.63 -28.41
C ALA A 629 -0.17 -30.60 -29.42
N PRO A 630 0.42 -30.95 -30.61
CA PRO A 630 1.38 -32.08 -30.69
C PRO A 630 2.43 -32.13 -31.87
N LEU A 631 3.45 -33.01 -31.70
CA LEU A 631 4.19 -33.91 -32.65
C LEU A 631 5.24 -33.46 -33.71
N SER A 632 6.52 -33.69 -33.37
CA SER A 632 7.58 -34.61 -33.92
C SER A 632 7.89 -34.81 -35.43
N ALA A 633 9.19 -34.67 -35.79
CA ALA A 633 10.10 -35.62 -36.50
C ALA A 633 11.17 -34.87 -37.37
N ALA A 634 12.43 -35.27 -37.62
CA ALA A 634 13.41 -36.21 -37.04
C ALA A 634 14.73 -36.13 -37.88
N VAL A 635 15.90 -35.88 -37.23
CA VAL A 635 17.30 -36.43 -37.38
C VAL A 635 18.03 -36.53 -38.78
N PRO A 636 19.37 -36.83 -38.92
CA PRO A 636 20.33 -37.50 -37.98
C PRO A 636 21.84 -37.09 -37.91
N ALA A 637 22.50 -37.72 -36.90
CA ALA A 637 23.87 -38.32 -36.80
C ALA A 637 25.16 -37.43 -36.73
N ASN A 638 26.26 -37.75 -36.02
CA ASN A 638 26.70 -38.99 -35.34
C ASN A 638 27.87 -38.78 -34.32
N LEU A 639 27.80 -39.53 -33.20
CA LEU A 639 28.81 -40.33 -32.45
C LEU A 639 30.32 -39.94 -32.32
N GLY A 640 30.79 -39.92 -31.06
CA GLY A 640 31.91 -40.79 -30.59
C GLY A 640 33.24 -40.14 -30.12
N ALA A 641 33.52 -40.17 -28.80
CA ALA A 641 34.85 -40.00 -28.17
C ALA A 641 35.72 -41.30 -28.32
N PRO A 642 37.04 -41.42 -27.95
CA PRO A 642 37.63 -41.08 -26.63
C PRO A 642 39.18 -40.76 -26.51
N MET A 643 39.57 -40.28 -25.31
CA MET A 643 40.81 -40.47 -24.49
C MET A 643 42.27 -40.30 -25.02
N GLY A 644 43.09 -39.61 -24.20
CA GLY A 644 44.57 -39.75 -24.16
C GLY A 644 45.27 -38.68 -23.29
N SER A 645 45.93 -39.09 -22.21
CA SER A 645 46.60 -38.26 -21.20
C SER A 645 48.05 -37.86 -21.55
N GLY A 646 48.47 -36.69 -21.05
CA GLY A 646 49.83 -36.43 -20.58
C GLY A 646 50.73 -35.65 -21.55
N LEU A 647 51.09 -34.42 -21.16
CA LEU A 647 52.47 -34.00 -20.86
C LEU A 647 52.46 -32.53 -20.40
N SER A 648 52.76 -32.37 -19.12
CA SER A 648 53.14 -31.16 -18.39
C SER A 648 54.43 -30.53 -18.92
N ASP A 649 54.64 -29.25 -18.58
CA ASP A 649 55.87 -28.44 -18.69
C ASP A 649 56.21 -27.70 -20.00
N LEU A 650 55.35 -26.77 -20.44
CA LEU A 650 55.82 -25.70 -21.36
C LEU A 650 55.07 -24.35 -21.31
N PHE A 651 54.22 -24.07 -20.31
CA PHE A 651 53.34 -22.88 -20.35
C PHE A 651 53.36 -22.02 -19.08
N ASP A 652 54.52 -21.82 -18.47
CA ASP A 652 54.68 -20.86 -17.37
C ASP A 652 55.69 -19.74 -17.68
N LEU A 653 55.66 -19.21 -18.91
CA LEU A 653 56.52 -18.09 -19.31
C LEU A 653 55.92 -17.32 -20.51
N THR A 654 54.79 -16.63 -20.31
CA THR A 654 54.46 -15.36 -21.00
C THR A 654 53.44 -14.56 -20.19
N SER A 655 53.93 -13.87 -19.16
CA SER A 655 53.30 -12.65 -18.70
C SER A 655 53.38 -11.59 -19.82
N SER A 656 52.30 -10.83 -19.96
CA SER A 656 52.06 -9.73 -20.92
C SER A 656 51.64 -10.13 -22.35
N VAL A 657 50.33 -10.06 -22.63
CA VAL A 657 49.69 -9.17 -23.64
C VAL A 657 48.16 -9.32 -23.57
N GLY A 658 47.46 -8.22 -23.23
CA GLY A 658 46.12 -7.90 -23.77
C GLY A 658 44.87 -8.19 -22.94
N THR A 659 44.62 -7.47 -21.84
CA THR A 659 43.29 -7.34 -21.22
C THR A 659 42.36 -6.49 -22.10
N LEU A 660 41.27 -7.09 -22.60
CA LEU A 660 40.11 -6.34 -23.09
C LEU A 660 39.43 -5.67 -21.89
N SER A 661 39.27 -4.35 -21.94
CA SER A 661 38.67 -3.48 -20.92
C SER A 661 37.24 -3.90 -20.57
N GLY A 662 37.07 -4.62 -19.46
CA GLY A 662 35.79 -4.93 -18.85
C GLY A 662 35.34 -3.85 -17.87
N SER A 663 34.01 -3.67 -17.71
CA SER A 663 33.41 -2.88 -16.63
C SER A 663 33.89 -3.40 -15.27
N TYR A 664 33.98 -2.53 -14.26
CA TYR A 664 34.25 -2.95 -12.89
C TYR A 664 33.24 -4.01 -12.42
N VAL A 665 33.74 -5.06 -11.77
CA VAL A 665 32.96 -6.13 -11.17
C VAL A 665 33.28 -6.17 -9.68
N ALA A 666 32.26 -6.07 -8.83
CA ALA A 666 32.44 -6.18 -7.39
C ALA A 666 32.89 -7.61 -7.00
N PRO A 667 33.74 -7.77 -5.97
CA PRO A 667 34.13 -9.09 -5.48
C PRO A 667 32.92 -9.86 -4.93
N LYS A 668 32.97 -11.20 -4.99
CA LYS A 668 31.92 -12.06 -4.44
C LYS A 668 31.79 -11.83 -2.93
N ALA A 669 30.60 -11.52 -2.45
CA ALA A 669 30.28 -11.37 -1.03
C ALA A 669 29.45 -12.55 -0.55
N VAL A 670 29.57 -12.92 0.73
CA VAL A 670 28.73 -13.95 1.33
C VAL A 670 27.36 -13.35 1.62
N TRP A 671 26.32 -13.82 0.93
CA TRP A 671 24.93 -13.36 1.09
C TRP A 671 24.14 -14.19 2.09
N LEU A 672 24.42 -15.50 2.16
CA LEU A 672 23.78 -16.41 3.09
C LEU A 672 24.83 -17.33 3.74
N PRO A 673 25.17 -17.11 5.03
CA PRO A 673 26.09 -17.98 5.75
C PRO A 673 25.53 -19.37 6.01
N ALA A 674 26.38 -20.41 5.97
CA ALA A 674 25.98 -21.81 6.18
C ALA A 674 25.18 -22.08 7.46
N MET A 675 25.51 -21.34 8.55
CA MET A 675 24.84 -21.47 9.85
C MET A 675 23.34 -21.14 9.78
N LYS A 676 22.94 -20.22 8.88
CA LYS A 676 21.55 -19.76 8.73
C LYS A 676 20.75 -20.58 7.72
N ALA A 677 21.39 -21.49 6.98
CA ALA A 677 20.79 -22.21 5.87
C ALA A 677 21.07 -23.71 5.91
N LYS A 678 21.03 -24.29 7.12
CA LYS A 678 21.16 -25.75 7.36
C LYS A 678 22.36 -26.38 6.62
N GLY A 679 23.47 -25.63 6.54
CA GLY A 679 24.70 -26.04 5.89
C GLY A 679 24.91 -25.56 4.45
N LEU A 680 23.95 -24.91 3.78
CA LEU A 680 24.16 -24.28 2.48
C LEU A 680 24.75 -22.86 2.64
N GLU A 681 25.91 -22.59 2.06
CA GLU A 681 26.46 -21.23 1.98
C GLU A 681 26.29 -20.68 0.57
N ILE A 682 25.82 -19.43 0.47
CA ILE A 682 25.64 -18.72 -0.80
C ILE A 682 26.47 -17.45 -0.77
N SER A 683 27.45 -17.37 -1.67
CA SER A 683 28.18 -16.15 -1.99
C SER A 683 27.90 -15.75 -3.43
N GLY A 684 28.04 -14.46 -3.75
CA GLY A 684 27.87 -14.02 -5.12
C GLY A 684 28.19 -12.57 -5.39
N THR A 685 28.08 -12.19 -6.66
CA THR A 685 28.22 -10.83 -7.16
C THR A 685 27.27 -10.59 -8.34
N PHE A 686 27.14 -9.33 -8.75
CA PHE A 686 26.37 -8.93 -9.93
C PHE A 686 27.30 -8.38 -10.98
N THR A 687 27.10 -8.81 -12.22
CA THR A 687 27.89 -8.43 -13.37
C THR A 687 27.00 -8.01 -14.52
N ARG A 688 27.50 -7.15 -15.40
CA ARG A 688 26.85 -6.81 -16.66
C ARG A 688 27.80 -7.17 -17.79
N GLN A 689 27.42 -8.13 -18.62
CA GLN A 689 28.21 -8.61 -19.75
C GLN A 689 27.40 -8.45 -21.04
N VAL A 690 27.92 -7.70 -22.01
CA VAL A 690 27.37 -7.59 -23.40
C VAL A 690 25.85 -7.35 -23.41
N GLY A 691 25.39 -6.33 -22.68
CA GLY A 691 23.97 -5.95 -22.59
C GLY A 691 23.09 -6.77 -21.65
N SER A 692 23.58 -7.91 -21.14
CA SER A 692 22.86 -8.78 -20.20
C SER A 692 23.35 -8.60 -18.76
N ILE A 693 22.43 -8.65 -17.79
CA ILE A 693 22.75 -8.62 -16.36
C ILE A 693 22.86 -10.06 -15.88
N THR A 694 23.90 -10.38 -15.13
CA THR A 694 24.15 -11.73 -14.60
C THR A 694 24.37 -11.67 -13.09
N MET A 695 23.82 -12.65 -12.39
CA MET A 695 24.07 -12.91 -10.97
C MET A 695 25.01 -14.11 -10.87
N ASP A 696 26.25 -13.86 -10.47
CA ASP A 696 27.26 -14.90 -10.33
C ASP A 696 27.21 -15.45 -8.91
N LEU A 697 26.74 -16.68 -8.77
CA LEU A 697 26.53 -17.41 -7.53
C LEU A 697 27.64 -18.44 -7.31
N GLN A 698 28.00 -18.62 -6.05
CA GLN A 698 28.82 -19.72 -5.57
C GLN A 698 28.07 -20.40 -4.42
N LEU A 699 27.69 -21.66 -4.65
CA LEU A 699 26.94 -22.48 -3.71
C LEU A 699 27.87 -23.51 -3.10
N THR A 700 28.02 -23.49 -1.77
CA THR A 700 28.88 -24.41 -1.03
C THR A 700 28.06 -25.23 -0.06
N ASN A 701 28.08 -26.55 -0.20
CA ASN A 701 27.40 -27.45 0.74
C ASN A 701 28.35 -27.80 1.90
N LYS A 702 28.08 -27.30 3.10
CA LYS A 702 28.76 -27.65 4.35
C LYS A 702 27.94 -28.62 5.22
N ALA A 703 26.81 -29.12 4.73
CA ALA A 703 26.01 -30.15 5.39
C ALA A 703 26.56 -31.56 5.12
N LEU A 704 26.16 -32.53 5.95
CA LEU A 704 26.49 -33.95 5.77
C LEU A 704 25.59 -34.66 4.73
N GLN A 705 24.56 -33.98 4.21
CA GLN A 705 23.61 -34.51 3.24
C GLN A 705 23.85 -33.91 1.84
N VAL A 706 23.60 -34.70 0.79
CA VAL A 706 23.66 -34.23 -0.60
C VAL A 706 22.47 -33.30 -0.91
N MET A 707 22.74 -32.16 -1.53
CA MET A 707 21.72 -31.18 -1.93
C MET A 707 21.37 -31.29 -3.42
N THR A 708 20.08 -31.38 -3.72
CA THR A 708 19.50 -31.47 -5.08
C THR A 708 18.33 -30.50 -5.25
N ASP A 709 17.75 -30.44 -6.44
CA ASP A 709 16.49 -29.72 -6.72
C ASP A 709 16.55 -28.22 -6.46
N PHE A 710 17.65 -27.59 -6.88
CA PHE A 710 17.85 -26.16 -6.72
C PHE A 710 16.90 -25.35 -7.59
N ALA A 711 16.21 -24.38 -6.99
CA ALA A 711 15.41 -23.38 -7.69
C ALA A 711 15.63 -22.01 -7.05
N ILE A 712 15.47 -20.94 -7.83
CA ILE A 712 15.64 -19.56 -7.36
C ILE A 712 14.46 -18.71 -7.80
N GLN A 713 14.01 -17.83 -6.91
CA GLN A 713 12.95 -16.86 -7.19
C GLN A 713 13.29 -15.53 -6.52
N PHE A 714 13.01 -14.42 -7.20
CA PHE A 714 13.17 -13.09 -6.64
C PHE A 714 11.78 -12.53 -6.26
N ASN A 715 11.73 -11.80 -5.15
CA ASN A 715 10.56 -11.00 -4.80
C ASN A 715 10.49 -9.74 -5.68
N ARG A 716 9.35 -9.04 -5.59
CA ARG A 716 9.18 -7.71 -6.21
C ARG A 716 10.28 -6.77 -5.73
N ASN A 717 10.85 -5.99 -6.65
CA ASN A 717 11.94 -5.06 -6.37
C ASN A 717 11.82 -3.79 -7.22
N SER A 718 12.58 -2.75 -6.87
CA SER A 718 12.39 -1.39 -7.43
C SER A 718 12.65 -1.27 -8.93
N PHE A 719 13.38 -2.23 -9.53
CA PHE A 719 13.79 -2.18 -10.94
C PHE A 719 13.36 -3.41 -11.74
N GLY A 720 12.44 -4.22 -11.20
CA GLY A 720 11.86 -5.37 -11.89
C GLY A 720 12.85 -6.50 -12.20
N LEU A 721 13.95 -6.62 -11.45
CA LEU A 721 14.93 -7.69 -11.65
C LEU A 721 14.29 -9.07 -11.43
N ALA A 722 14.44 -9.97 -12.39
CA ALA A 722 13.99 -11.36 -12.27
C ALA A 722 14.95 -12.32 -12.99
N PRO A 723 15.05 -13.59 -12.54
CA PRO A 723 15.80 -14.60 -13.27
C PRO A 723 15.25 -14.80 -14.69
N ALA A 724 16.11 -14.68 -15.70
CA ALA A 724 15.74 -14.92 -17.10
C ALA A 724 15.71 -16.41 -17.46
N ALA A 725 16.31 -17.25 -16.64
CA ALA A 725 16.35 -18.70 -16.78
C ALA A 725 16.26 -19.37 -15.40
N PRO A 726 15.83 -20.65 -15.30
CA PRO A 726 15.89 -21.40 -14.05
C PRO A 726 17.35 -21.64 -13.62
N LEU A 727 17.58 -21.76 -12.31
CA LEU A 727 18.89 -22.07 -11.74
C LEU A 727 19.32 -23.50 -12.12
N GLN A 728 20.31 -23.63 -13.00
CA GLN A 728 20.78 -24.95 -13.47
C GLN A 728 21.99 -25.42 -12.65
N VAL A 729 21.72 -26.26 -11.65
CA VAL A 729 22.76 -27.01 -10.92
C VAL A 729 22.89 -28.39 -11.57
N HIS A 730 23.86 -28.57 -12.46
CA HIS A 730 23.96 -29.77 -13.32
C HIS A 730 24.32 -31.07 -12.59
N ALA A 731 24.79 -31.01 -11.34
CA ALA A 731 25.12 -32.17 -10.53
C ALA A 731 24.66 -32.00 -9.07
N PRO A 732 24.21 -33.06 -8.38
CA PRO A 732 23.94 -33.04 -6.95
C PRO A 732 25.16 -32.52 -6.16
N LEU A 733 24.93 -31.54 -5.28
CA LEU A 733 26.00 -30.90 -4.52
C LEU A 733 26.33 -31.77 -3.30
N SER A 734 27.44 -32.49 -3.36
CA SER A 734 27.90 -33.38 -2.28
C SER A 734 28.43 -32.61 -1.07
N PRO A 735 28.52 -33.22 0.13
CA PRO A 735 29.13 -32.60 1.30
C PRO A 735 30.52 -32.03 1.00
N ASN A 736 30.77 -30.79 1.43
CA ASN A 736 31.97 -29.97 1.20
C ASN A 736 32.27 -29.61 -0.27
N GLN A 737 31.31 -29.81 -1.19
CA GLN A 737 31.45 -29.42 -2.58
C GLN A 737 30.98 -27.97 -2.80
N THR A 738 31.68 -27.26 -3.68
CA THR A 738 31.34 -25.91 -4.14
C THR A 738 31.04 -25.93 -5.64
N VAL A 739 30.01 -25.22 -6.08
CA VAL A 739 29.68 -25.02 -7.49
C VAL A 739 29.50 -23.53 -7.78
N GLU A 740 30.03 -23.07 -8.92
CA GLU A 740 29.83 -21.71 -9.41
C GLU A 740 28.84 -21.67 -10.57
N ILE A 741 27.92 -20.72 -10.54
CA ILE A 741 26.80 -20.64 -11.48
C ILE A 741 26.55 -19.18 -11.84
N SER A 742 26.47 -18.87 -13.13
CA SER A 742 26.08 -17.56 -13.62
C SER A 742 24.62 -17.59 -14.06
N LEU A 743 23.77 -16.85 -13.36
CA LEU A 743 22.33 -16.76 -13.62
C LEU A 743 22.00 -15.49 -14.41
N PRO A 744 21.52 -15.57 -15.66
CA PRO A 744 21.10 -14.39 -16.41
C PRO A 744 19.83 -13.77 -15.80
N LEU A 745 19.78 -12.45 -15.72
CA LEU A 745 18.69 -11.65 -15.18
C LEU A 745 18.07 -10.76 -16.26
N ASN A 746 16.77 -10.51 -16.15
CA ASN A 746 16.03 -9.52 -16.92
C ASN A 746 15.43 -8.46 -15.97
N THR A 747 14.83 -7.41 -16.54
CA THR A 747 14.19 -6.30 -15.79
C THR A 747 12.68 -6.22 -16.06
N VAL A 748 12.05 -7.35 -16.43
CA VAL A 748 10.62 -7.44 -16.79
C VAL A 748 9.77 -8.00 -15.63
N GLY A 749 10.38 -8.21 -14.46
CA GLY A 749 9.71 -8.68 -13.27
C GLY A 749 8.77 -7.65 -12.65
N SER A 750 7.93 -8.10 -11.72
CA SER A 750 7.01 -7.23 -11.00
C SER A 750 7.77 -6.20 -10.15
N VAL A 751 7.40 -4.92 -10.30
CA VAL A 751 8.05 -3.79 -9.64
C VAL A 751 7.35 -3.47 -8.32
N MET A 752 8.13 -3.23 -7.27
CA MET A 752 7.69 -2.67 -5.99
C MET A 752 8.83 -1.83 -5.44
N LYS A 753 8.55 -0.58 -5.07
CA LYS A 753 9.57 0.31 -4.49
C LYS A 753 10.07 -0.29 -3.17
N MET A 754 11.37 -0.50 -3.08
CA MET A 754 12.06 -0.99 -1.87
C MET A 754 12.82 0.15 -1.20
N GLU A 755 12.99 0.06 0.12
CA GLU A 755 13.91 0.90 0.87
C GLU A 755 14.97 -0.01 1.53
N PRO A 756 16.26 0.08 1.13
CA PRO A 756 16.84 0.91 0.05
C PRO A 756 16.47 0.44 -1.37
N LEU A 757 16.55 1.35 -2.36
CA LEU A 757 16.06 1.10 -3.74
C LEU A 757 16.74 -0.09 -4.43
N ASN A 758 18.01 -0.35 -4.11
CA ASN A 758 18.81 -1.42 -4.67
C ASN A 758 18.75 -2.74 -3.87
N ASN A 759 17.79 -2.87 -2.95
CA ASN A 759 17.58 -4.11 -2.21
C ASN A 759 16.89 -5.18 -3.08
N LEU A 760 17.41 -6.41 -3.01
CA LEU A 760 16.89 -7.59 -3.69
C LEU A 760 16.69 -8.72 -2.69
N GLN A 761 15.44 -9.15 -2.52
CA GLN A 761 15.08 -10.31 -1.73
C GLN A 761 15.01 -11.56 -2.62
N VAL A 762 15.71 -12.60 -2.21
CA VAL A 762 15.94 -13.82 -3.00
C VAL A 762 15.55 -15.05 -2.18
N ALA A 763 14.80 -15.95 -2.79
CA ALA A 763 14.48 -17.27 -2.27
C ALA A 763 15.21 -18.34 -3.09
N VAL A 764 15.98 -19.20 -2.42
CA VAL A 764 16.62 -20.37 -3.01
C VAL A 764 16.07 -21.62 -2.35
N LYS A 765 15.47 -22.50 -3.14
CA LYS A 765 14.97 -23.80 -2.72
C LYS A 765 15.97 -24.89 -3.08
N ASN A 766 16.08 -25.91 -2.24
CA ASN A 766 16.67 -27.21 -2.58
C ASN A 766 15.78 -28.35 -2.00
N ASN A 767 16.28 -29.58 -2.04
CA ASN A 767 15.63 -30.76 -1.47
C ASN A 767 15.50 -30.76 0.07
N ILE A 768 16.20 -29.87 0.78
CA ILE A 768 16.16 -29.76 2.25
C ILE A 768 15.11 -28.75 2.67
N ASP A 769 15.18 -27.51 2.16
CA ASP A 769 14.28 -26.42 2.54
C ASP A 769 14.28 -25.27 1.51
N VAL A 770 13.49 -24.23 1.79
CA VAL A 770 13.54 -22.94 1.09
C VAL A 770 14.25 -21.92 1.97
N PHE A 771 15.29 -21.30 1.46
CA PHE A 771 16.09 -20.30 2.17
C PHE A 771 15.89 -18.92 1.57
N TYR A 772 15.71 -17.92 2.44
CA TYR A 772 15.51 -16.53 2.06
C TYR A 772 16.71 -15.68 2.48
N PHE A 773 17.16 -14.79 1.61
CA PHE A 773 18.17 -13.80 1.94
C PHE A 773 17.93 -12.49 1.19
N SER A 774 18.49 -11.40 1.71
CA SER A 774 18.46 -10.07 1.09
C SER A 774 19.87 -9.68 0.68
N THR A 775 20.02 -9.07 -0.49
CA THR A 775 21.29 -8.55 -0.99
C THR A 775 21.11 -7.21 -1.68
N LEU A 776 22.16 -6.39 -1.67
CA LEU A 776 22.18 -5.10 -2.36
C LEU A 776 22.95 -5.27 -3.68
N TYR A 777 22.32 -4.99 -4.80
CA TYR A 777 23.03 -4.96 -6.08
C TYR A 777 23.58 -3.55 -6.35
N PRO A 778 24.75 -3.45 -7.00
CA PRO A 778 25.31 -2.15 -7.34
C PRO A 778 24.57 -1.54 -8.54
N LEU A 779 24.20 -0.26 -8.46
CA LEU A 779 23.31 0.36 -9.45
C LEU A 779 23.90 0.43 -10.86
N HIS A 780 25.23 0.39 -11.02
CA HIS A 780 25.89 0.47 -12.32
C HIS A 780 25.54 -0.69 -13.28
N ILE A 781 25.05 -1.83 -12.76
CA ILE A 781 24.59 -2.94 -13.61
C ILE A 781 23.32 -2.58 -14.41
N LEU A 782 22.59 -1.55 -13.97
CA LEU A 782 21.37 -1.06 -14.61
C LEU A 782 21.62 0.05 -15.64
N PHE A 783 22.86 0.46 -15.86
CA PHE A 783 23.19 1.49 -16.85
C PHE A 783 23.13 0.90 -18.25
N VAL A 784 22.27 1.45 -19.12
CA VAL A 784 22.03 0.92 -20.47
C VAL A 784 22.90 1.62 -21.52
N GLU A 785 23.18 0.92 -22.62
CA GLU A 785 24.00 1.42 -23.73
C GLU A 785 23.33 2.59 -24.48
N ASP A 786 22.01 2.65 -24.47
CA ASP A 786 21.19 3.76 -24.98
C ASP A 786 21.16 4.98 -24.04
N GLY A 787 22.22 5.17 -23.25
CA GLY A 787 22.40 6.30 -22.33
C GLY A 787 23.14 7.50 -22.94
N LYS A 788 23.55 7.41 -24.22
CA LYS A 788 24.29 8.47 -24.90
C LYS A 788 23.34 9.56 -25.39
N MET A 789 23.56 10.79 -24.93
CA MET A 789 22.76 11.95 -25.31
C MET A 789 23.57 12.91 -26.18
N ASP A 790 22.92 13.57 -27.15
CA ASP A 790 23.54 14.65 -27.91
C ASP A 790 23.55 15.96 -27.10
N ARG A 791 24.42 16.89 -27.51
CA ARG A 791 24.65 18.14 -26.78
C ARG A 791 23.40 19.06 -26.74
N GLN A 792 22.56 19.04 -27.78
CA GLN A 792 21.37 19.89 -27.81
C GLN A 792 20.30 19.34 -26.86
N MET A 793 20.05 18.02 -26.91
CA MET A 793 19.14 17.34 -26.00
C MET A 793 19.60 17.40 -24.53
N PHE A 794 20.92 17.31 -24.27
CA PHE A 794 21.47 17.47 -22.92
C PHE A 794 21.14 18.84 -22.34
N LEU A 795 21.35 19.92 -23.10
CA LEU A 795 21.07 21.28 -22.64
C LEU A 795 19.57 21.54 -22.45
N ALA A 796 18.73 20.98 -23.31
CA ALA A 796 17.27 21.06 -23.16
C ALA A 796 16.81 20.33 -21.89
N THR A 797 17.24 19.08 -21.71
CA THR A 797 16.87 18.25 -20.55
C THR A 797 17.44 18.81 -19.24
N TRP A 798 18.66 19.37 -19.25
CA TRP A 798 19.27 20.00 -18.08
C TRP A 798 18.51 21.24 -17.59
N LYS A 799 17.92 22.01 -18.52
CA LYS A 799 17.09 23.19 -18.21
C LYS A 799 15.68 22.82 -17.77
N ASP A 800 15.16 21.71 -18.29
CA ASP A 800 13.82 21.20 -17.97
C ASP A 800 13.72 20.66 -16.54
N ILE A 801 14.80 20.06 -16.00
CA ILE A 801 14.82 19.54 -14.62
C ILE A 801 14.98 20.71 -13.62
N PRO A 802 14.05 20.88 -12.65
CA PRO A 802 14.13 21.91 -11.62
C PRO A 802 15.44 21.82 -10.80
N ASN A 803 15.97 22.96 -10.36
CA ASN A 803 17.20 23.01 -9.56
C ASN A 803 17.04 22.36 -8.17
N GLU A 804 15.81 22.24 -7.67
CA GLU A 804 15.50 21.54 -6.41
C GLU A 804 15.83 20.03 -6.48
N ASN A 805 15.88 19.47 -7.69
CA ASN A 805 16.23 18.07 -7.94
C ASN A 805 17.73 17.89 -8.27
N GLU A 806 18.56 18.89 -8.00
CA GLU A 806 20.01 18.81 -8.11
C GLU A 806 20.62 18.36 -6.77
N ALA A 807 21.37 17.26 -6.80
CA ALA A 807 22.11 16.77 -5.64
C ALA A 807 23.62 16.88 -5.90
N GLN A 808 24.36 17.50 -4.98
CA GLN A 808 25.81 17.68 -5.08
C GLN A 808 26.54 16.77 -4.09
N PHE A 809 27.57 16.08 -4.57
CA PHE A 809 28.37 15.13 -3.82
C PHE A 809 29.86 15.38 -4.03
N GLN A 810 30.68 14.91 -3.09
CA GLN A 810 32.14 14.97 -3.18
C GLN A 810 32.73 13.56 -3.24
N ILE A 811 33.49 13.26 -4.29
CA ILE A 811 34.26 12.01 -4.42
C ILE A 811 35.69 12.31 -3.99
N ARG A 812 36.14 11.68 -2.89
CA ARG A 812 37.49 11.90 -2.33
C ARG A 812 38.48 10.85 -2.79
N ASP A 813 39.76 11.23 -2.81
CA ASP A 813 40.91 10.35 -3.04
C ASP A 813 40.96 9.67 -4.43
N CYS A 814 40.60 10.39 -5.49
CA CYS A 814 40.69 9.92 -6.87
C CYS A 814 41.91 10.50 -7.62
N PRO A 815 42.97 9.71 -7.90
CA PRO A 815 44.19 10.19 -8.57
C PRO A 815 44.09 10.22 -10.12
N LEU A 816 42.87 10.19 -10.68
CA LEU A 816 42.65 10.08 -12.13
C LEU A 816 42.54 11.44 -12.80
N ASN A 817 43.09 11.59 -14.02
CA ASN A 817 42.87 12.78 -14.84
C ASN A 817 41.52 12.71 -15.59
N ALA A 818 41.06 13.83 -16.13
CA ALA A 818 39.74 13.91 -16.78
C ALA A 818 39.55 12.93 -17.97
N GLU A 819 40.63 12.59 -18.68
CA GLU A 819 40.59 11.62 -19.80
C GLU A 819 40.44 10.18 -19.29
N ALA A 820 41.21 9.80 -18.26
CA ALA A 820 41.10 8.49 -17.62
C ALA A 820 39.73 8.31 -16.95
N VAL A 821 39.20 9.35 -16.30
CA VAL A 821 37.85 9.38 -15.73
C VAL A 821 36.80 9.13 -16.81
N SER A 822 36.86 9.87 -17.93
CA SER A 822 35.93 9.68 -19.04
C SER A 822 36.00 8.26 -19.63
N SER A 823 37.19 7.71 -19.82
CA SER A 823 37.37 6.36 -20.36
C SER A 823 36.84 5.28 -19.41
N ARG A 824 37.05 5.43 -18.09
CA ARG A 824 36.61 4.46 -17.09
C ARG A 824 35.09 4.48 -16.92
N LEU A 825 34.49 5.66 -16.84
CA LEU A 825 33.04 5.82 -16.76
C LEU A 825 32.33 5.32 -18.03
N GLN A 826 32.93 5.52 -19.21
CA GLN A 826 32.38 5.00 -20.47
C GLN A 826 32.33 3.46 -20.51
N SER A 827 33.27 2.77 -19.86
CA SER A 827 33.24 1.30 -19.76
C SER A 827 32.06 0.75 -18.93
N SER A 828 31.42 1.60 -18.12
CA SER A 828 30.23 1.28 -17.34
C SER A 828 28.98 2.03 -17.84
N ASN A 829 28.91 2.36 -19.14
CA ASN A 829 27.76 3.02 -19.77
C ASN A 829 27.40 4.42 -19.23
N ILE A 830 28.41 5.16 -18.75
CA ILE A 830 28.29 6.59 -18.44
C ILE A 830 28.99 7.38 -19.54
N PHE A 831 28.23 8.18 -20.30
CA PHE A 831 28.74 8.79 -21.52
C PHE A 831 29.07 10.26 -21.33
N THR A 832 30.30 10.66 -21.64
CA THR A 832 30.69 12.07 -21.66
C THR A 832 30.15 12.75 -22.91
N VAL A 833 29.29 13.74 -22.71
CA VAL A 833 28.63 14.54 -23.76
C VAL A 833 29.51 15.73 -24.17
N ALA A 834 30.14 16.40 -23.20
CA ALA A 834 31.02 17.53 -23.45
C ALA A 834 32.09 17.67 -22.36
N LYS A 835 33.27 18.13 -22.75
CA LYS A 835 34.36 18.56 -21.86
C LYS A 835 34.59 20.06 -22.05
N ARG A 836 34.71 20.81 -20.95
CA ARG A 836 35.12 22.22 -20.96
C ARG A 836 36.21 22.44 -19.91
N ASN A 837 37.16 23.31 -20.21
CA ASN A 837 38.09 23.81 -19.21
C ASN A 837 37.65 25.23 -18.84
N VAL A 838 37.33 25.46 -17.57
CA VAL A 838 36.87 26.75 -17.03
C VAL A 838 37.74 27.08 -15.84
N GLU A 839 38.43 28.22 -15.87
CA GLU A 839 39.27 28.71 -14.76
C GLU A 839 40.33 27.69 -14.26
N GLY A 840 40.86 26.87 -15.18
CA GLY A 840 41.83 25.82 -14.85
C GLY A 840 41.23 24.55 -14.25
N GLN A 841 39.89 24.43 -14.16
CA GLN A 841 39.18 23.20 -13.78
C GLN A 841 38.62 22.49 -15.03
N ASP A 842 38.76 21.17 -15.07
CA ASP A 842 38.15 20.33 -16.10
C ASP A 842 36.71 19.97 -15.69
N MET A 843 35.74 20.41 -16.50
CA MET A 843 34.31 20.17 -16.34
C MET A 843 33.86 19.11 -17.34
N LEU A 844 33.35 17.98 -16.84
CA LEU A 844 32.79 16.90 -17.65
C LEU A 844 31.27 16.87 -17.50
N TYR A 845 30.56 16.99 -18.62
CA TYR A 845 29.11 16.84 -18.70
C TYR A 845 28.78 15.45 -19.20
N GLN A 846 28.03 14.68 -18.43
CA GLN A 846 27.81 13.26 -18.66
C GLN A 846 26.33 12.89 -18.60
N SER A 847 25.94 11.91 -19.41
CA SER A 847 24.59 11.35 -19.43
C SER A 847 24.63 9.85 -19.17
N LEU A 848 23.66 9.37 -18.43
CA LEU A 848 23.38 7.94 -18.29
C LEU A 848 21.86 7.70 -18.26
N LYS A 849 21.47 6.47 -18.57
CA LYS A 849 20.07 6.02 -18.58
C LYS A 849 19.96 4.70 -17.85
N LEU A 850 18.92 4.55 -17.04
CA LEU A 850 18.60 3.32 -16.32
C LEU A 850 17.72 2.39 -17.17
N THR A 851 17.63 1.11 -16.80
CA THR A 851 16.78 0.10 -17.47
C THR A 851 15.29 0.45 -17.46
N ASN A 852 14.81 1.23 -16.51
CA ASN A 852 13.43 1.71 -16.42
C ASN A 852 13.18 3.03 -17.20
N GLY A 853 14.15 3.51 -17.98
CA GLY A 853 14.03 4.69 -18.83
C GLY A 853 14.32 6.02 -18.14
N ILE A 854 14.69 6.02 -16.86
CA ILE A 854 15.06 7.25 -16.14
C ILE A 854 16.40 7.77 -16.65
N TRP A 855 16.44 9.05 -17.03
CA TRP A 855 17.66 9.77 -17.39
C TRP A 855 18.29 10.43 -16.17
N VAL A 856 19.61 10.30 -16.04
CA VAL A 856 20.40 11.01 -15.04
C VAL A 856 21.48 11.80 -15.76
N LEU A 857 21.52 13.09 -15.47
CA LEU A 857 22.52 14.01 -15.99
C LEU A 857 23.53 14.32 -14.89
N ALA A 858 24.81 14.37 -15.25
CA ALA A 858 25.88 14.60 -14.30
C ALA A 858 26.81 15.72 -14.79
N GLU A 859 27.25 16.56 -13.86
CA GLU A 859 28.34 17.50 -14.03
C GLU A 859 29.45 17.13 -13.03
N LEU A 860 30.60 16.72 -13.54
CA LEU A 860 31.77 16.36 -12.74
C LEU A 860 32.85 17.44 -12.89
N ARG A 861 33.22 18.07 -11.78
CA ARG A 861 34.28 19.09 -11.72
C ARG A 861 35.56 18.48 -11.18
N ILE A 862 36.63 18.60 -11.95
CA ILE A 862 37.96 18.06 -11.64
C ILE A 862 38.94 19.23 -11.58
N GLN A 863 39.52 19.47 -10.40
CA GLN A 863 40.57 20.47 -10.23
C GLN A 863 41.95 19.81 -10.35
N PRO A 864 42.82 20.24 -11.30
CA PRO A 864 44.15 19.67 -11.46
C PRO A 864 44.97 19.76 -10.15
N GLY A 865 45.50 18.62 -9.69
CA GLY A 865 46.29 18.52 -8.46
C GLY A 865 45.48 18.31 -7.17
N ASN A 866 44.15 18.37 -7.22
CA ASN A 866 43.27 18.02 -6.10
C ASN A 866 42.65 16.64 -6.34
N PRO A 867 42.83 15.65 -5.45
CA PRO A 867 42.23 14.32 -5.60
C PRO A 867 40.72 14.29 -5.32
N ASN A 868 40.10 15.42 -4.97
CA ASN A 868 38.68 15.51 -4.67
C ASN A 868 37.91 16.06 -5.88
N PHE A 869 36.92 15.30 -6.37
CA PHE A 869 36.03 15.71 -7.45
C PHE A 869 34.66 16.12 -6.90
N THR A 870 34.05 17.13 -7.52
CA THR A 870 32.68 17.54 -7.18
C THR A 870 31.73 17.00 -8.25
N LEU A 871 30.77 16.15 -7.85
CA LEU A 871 29.78 15.55 -8.73
C LEU A 871 28.41 16.18 -8.44
N SER A 872 27.81 16.81 -9.45
CA SER A 872 26.44 17.32 -9.38
C SER A 872 25.54 16.45 -10.25
N LEU A 873 24.49 15.87 -9.67
CA LEU A 873 23.54 14.99 -10.34
C LEU A 873 22.17 15.66 -10.45
N LYS A 874 21.58 15.63 -11.64
CA LYS A 874 20.20 16.05 -11.90
C LYS A 874 19.39 14.88 -12.46
N CYS A 875 18.25 14.61 -11.84
CA CYS A 875 17.34 13.54 -12.22
C CYS A 875 15.90 13.96 -11.92
N ARG A 876 14.92 13.50 -12.71
CA ARG A 876 13.49 13.69 -12.38
C ARG A 876 13.05 12.90 -11.14
N ALA A 877 13.81 11.85 -10.79
CA ALA A 877 13.62 11.05 -9.58
C ALA A 877 14.82 11.27 -8.63
N PRO A 878 14.73 12.20 -7.67
CA PRO A 878 15.88 12.59 -6.83
C PRO A 878 16.40 11.45 -5.95
N GLU A 879 15.55 10.50 -5.57
CA GLU A 879 15.88 9.32 -4.74
C GLU A 879 16.98 8.43 -5.36
N VAL A 880 17.14 8.46 -6.68
CA VAL A 880 18.14 7.69 -7.41
C VAL A 880 19.56 8.29 -7.26
N SER A 881 19.66 9.59 -6.96
CA SER A 881 20.93 10.34 -6.99
C SER A 881 21.97 9.79 -6.02
N GLN A 882 21.56 9.39 -4.82
CA GLN A 882 22.47 8.83 -3.81
C GLN A 882 23.10 7.50 -4.27
N HIS A 883 22.32 6.64 -4.93
CA HIS A 883 22.81 5.36 -5.44
C HIS A 883 23.65 5.50 -6.72
N VAL A 884 23.35 6.50 -7.56
CA VAL A 884 24.22 6.85 -8.69
C VAL A 884 25.54 7.40 -8.18
N TYR A 885 25.55 8.26 -7.15
CA TYR A 885 26.78 8.71 -6.51
C TYR A 885 27.65 7.53 -6.02
N GLN A 886 27.06 6.54 -5.32
CA GLN A 886 27.77 5.33 -4.89
C GLN A 886 28.36 4.54 -6.08
N ALA A 887 27.67 4.49 -7.21
CA ALA A 887 28.17 3.88 -8.43
C ALA A 887 29.39 4.63 -8.99
N TYR A 888 29.34 5.97 -9.05
CA TYR A 888 30.48 6.80 -9.46
C TYR A 888 31.69 6.59 -8.55
N GLU A 889 31.50 6.60 -7.24
CA GLU A 889 32.56 6.36 -6.26
C GLU A 889 33.20 4.97 -6.46
N THR A 890 32.37 3.94 -6.63
CA THR A 890 32.83 2.56 -6.84
C THR A 890 33.63 2.41 -8.14
N ILE A 891 33.16 3.01 -9.24
CA ILE A 891 33.81 2.92 -10.55
C ILE A 891 35.09 3.75 -10.61
N LEU A 892 35.18 4.88 -9.91
CA LEU A 892 36.37 5.75 -9.98
C LEU A 892 37.48 5.34 -9.03
N LYS A 893 37.16 4.67 -7.92
CA LYS A 893 38.15 4.20 -6.94
C LYS A 893 38.79 2.85 -7.29
N ASN A 894 38.15 2.06 -8.14
CA ASN A 894 38.63 0.77 -8.62
C ASN A 894 38.88 0.84 -10.13
#